data_AF-A0A1T5P7K3-F1
#
_entry.id   AF-A0A1T5P7K3-F1
#
_cell.length_a   1.000
_cell.length_b   1.000
_cell.length_c   1.000
_cell.angle_alpha   90.00
_cell.angle_beta   90.00
_cell.angle_gamma   90.00
#
_symmetry.space_group_name_H-M   'P 1'
#
loop_
_entity.id
_entity.type
_entity.pdbx_description
1 polymer ?
#
loop_
_entity_poly.entity_id
_entity_poly.type
_entity_poly.pdbx_seq_one_letter_code
_entity_poly.pdbx_strand_id
1 'polypeptide(L)'
;MRNYFKIWPTLTVLCWLIGLHSPVCLYAEGQQFPLAADTIPHKSSGLFKKIGEYRDSMRNKEYRQSLIKRITKQDVPVESNDNDSTIIKSEAYFTPFAGKVIRNIYYRKVKVFGPRNINDTTFTTSMKLIHLANRMHYDSREWVIRQSLFFRENQPLEPFEMADNERYLRNRPFIQDARLYVKNATGDSIDVEVVTKDLFEYGVDISQFSAKDIRASVSNNDLFGAGQGLRVGMQWRSDYSPTWNTEVRYTKYNVLGSFIDMSLGYTTLNNYAQLDTNAFEGAVFINFNKPLYRNSAKLVGGFALSKNWSINIRGSLPETGDSVYRDYVYSVIDGWIGYNFINNYKHDGTIGKKPNFAVLARHYNLSFQRKPDQIRYKDDPVYNNHRLYLAELQAYRIDYFKAHYFFGFGRTEDIPLGYNVSATSGWESWKDRRRIYTGIEAQKFWTTRNQGLFNSTIGLSTFWLNNAWEDGVIHARLEYYSRLLNIRKSRFRQFLNIDYLNSPNPFFNKPLNINMEYGIWGYRNTMINGFQRLNLGSETVYYSPLKFLGFKFNFFTALQASMITNKSDDLLRNPVYLGLGGGFRVRNENLSLNTIKVSGYYYPNAPAPMKKLMLEITTIVDFRFDVSALRAPTVLNFR
;
A
#
# COMPACT_ATOMS: atom_id res chain seq x y z
N MET A 1 -6.36 42.75 -47.50
CA MET A 1 -6.03 41.33 -47.75
C MET A 1 -6.26 40.56 -46.45
N ARG A 2 -7.50 40.19 -46.07
CA ARG A 2 -8.20 38.94 -46.43
C ARG A 2 -7.25 37.74 -46.63
N ASN A 3 -7.16 36.88 -45.61
CA ASN A 3 -7.59 35.48 -45.75
C ASN A 3 -7.96 34.87 -44.41
N TYR A 4 -9.19 34.34 -44.40
CA TYR A 4 -9.84 33.57 -43.36
C TYR A 4 -9.32 32.13 -43.38
N PHE A 5 -9.19 31.47 -42.21
CA PHE A 5 -9.57 30.06 -42.10
C PHE A 5 -10.12 29.78 -40.69
N LYS A 6 -11.43 29.53 -40.64
CA LYS A 6 -12.17 28.96 -39.51
C LYS A 6 -11.96 27.45 -39.51
N ILE A 7 -11.73 26.83 -38.36
CA ILE A 7 -12.21 25.47 -38.07
C ILE A 7 -12.73 25.45 -36.63
N TRP A 8 -14.01 25.12 -36.49
CA TRP A 8 -14.73 24.95 -35.24
C TRP A 8 -14.53 23.54 -34.65
N PRO A 9 -14.73 23.37 -33.34
CA PRO A 9 -14.61 22.09 -32.65
C PRO A 9 -15.94 21.32 -32.69
N THR A 10 -15.92 19.99 -32.67
CA THR A 10 -16.99 19.13 -32.11
C THR A 10 -16.63 17.66 -32.30
N LEU A 11 -16.63 16.87 -31.22
CA LEU A 11 -17.13 15.49 -31.30
C LEU A 11 -17.48 14.97 -29.90
N THR A 12 -18.79 14.98 -29.62
CA THR A 12 -19.47 14.27 -28.55
C THR A 12 -20.30 13.13 -29.16
N VAL A 13 -20.05 11.91 -28.68
CA VAL A 13 -21.03 10.96 -28.12
C VAL A 13 -22.24 10.47 -28.97
N LEU A 14 -22.38 9.13 -29.01
CA LEU A 14 -23.58 8.24 -28.95
C LEU A 14 -24.00 7.37 -30.17
N CYS A 15 -23.92 6.05 -29.92
CA CYS A 15 -24.80 4.91 -30.20
C CYS A 15 -25.89 4.84 -31.32
N TRP A 16 -25.86 3.67 -32.00
CA TRP A 16 -26.92 2.64 -32.22
C TRP A 16 -27.94 2.69 -33.41
N LEU A 17 -27.89 1.58 -34.18
CA LEU A 17 -28.96 0.71 -34.75
C LEU A 17 -29.62 0.92 -36.15
N ILE A 18 -29.53 -0.18 -36.92
CA ILE A 18 -30.52 -0.93 -37.75
C ILE A 18 -30.82 -0.50 -39.20
N GLY A 19 -30.74 -1.50 -40.09
CA GLY A 19 -31.49 -1.67 -41.34
C GLY A 19 -30.99 -2.92 -42.09
N LEU A 20 -31.57 -4.10 -41.85
CA LEU A 20 -32.52 -4.80 -42.73
C LEU A 20 -31.96 -5.19 -44.11
N HIS A 21 -31.76 -6.50 -44.33
CA HIS A 21 -32.18 -7.20 -45.55
C HIS A 21 -32.14 -8.73 -45.39
N SER A 22 -33.32 -9.34 -45.45
CA SER A 22 -33.54 -10.69 -46.02
C SER A 22 -33.91 -10.51 -47.50
N PRO A 23 -33.68 -11.52 -48.38
CA PRO A 23 -34.73 -12.50 -48.71
C PRO A 23 -34.18 -13.96 -48.78
N VAL A 24 -34.87 -14.99 -48.27
CA VAL A 24 -35.97 -15.81 -48.86
C VAL A 24 -35.55 -16.72 -50.03
N CYS A 25 -35.62 -18.04 -49.79
CA CYS A 25 -36.13 -19.16 -50.63
C CYS A 25 -35.49 -20.49 -50.17
N LEU A 26 -36.09 -21.69 -50.18
CA LEU A 26 -37.44 -22.27 -50.18
C LEU A 26 -37.23 -23.81 -50.21
N TYR A 27 -38.04 -24.58 -49.48
CA TYR A 27 -38.33 -26.04 -49.61
C TYR A 27 -37.17 -27.06 -49.40
N ALA A 28 -37.34 -28.30 -48.92
CA ALA A 28 -38.49 -29.18 -48.67
C ALA A 28 -38.18 -30.23 -47.57
N GLU A 29 -39.21 -31.00 -47.21
CA GLU A 29 -39.37 -32.00 -46.15
C GLU A 29 -38.37 -33.17 -46.13
N GLY A 30 -38.27 -33.77 -44.94
CA GLY A 30 -37.70 -35.10 -44.72
C GLY A 30 -37.83 -35.52 -43.25
N GLN A 31 -39.03 -35.93 -42.84
CA GLN A 31 -39.24 -36.65 -41.58
C GLN A 31 -38.62 -38.05 -41.69
N GLN A 32 -37.53 -38.30 -40.97
CA GLN A 32 -37.08 -39.64 -40.62
C GLN A 32 -36.63 -39.65 -39.16
N PHE A 33 -37.41 -40.32 -38.32
CA PHE A 33 -36.93 -40.82 -37.03
C PHE A 33 -36.02 -42.03 -37.28
N PRO A 34 -34.86 -42.13 -36.62
CA PRO A 34 -34.32 -43.43 -36.27
C PRO A 34 -34.39 -43.63 -34.76
N LEU A 35 -35.22 -44.60 -34.38
CA LEU A 35 -34.93 -45.70 -33.48
C LEU A 35 -34.10 -45.39 -32.23
N ALA A 36 -34.76 -45.45 -31.09
CA ALA A 36 -34.13 -45.75 -29.81
C ALA A 36 -33.40 -47.10 -29.91
N ALA A 37 -32.08 -47.06 -29.79
CA ALA A 37 -31.26 -48.21 -29.44
C ALA A 37 -30.63 -47.92 -28.06
N ASP A 38 -31.17 -48.60 -27.06
CA ASP A 38 -30.63 -48.68 -25.73
C ASP A 38 -29.53 -49.75 -25.70
N THR A 39 -28.27 -49.39 -25.40
CA THR A 39 -27.34 -50.22 -24.59
C THR A 39 -25.99 -49.51 -24.34
N ILE A 40 -25.74 -49.23 -23.06
CA ILE A 40 -24.44 -49.20 -22.34
C ILE A 40 -23.47 -48.03 -22.65
N PRO A 41 -23.10 -47.20 -21.65
CA PRO A 41 -22.08 -46.17 -21.83
C PRO A 41 -20.68 -46.80 -21.90
N HIS A 42 -20.01 -46.66 -23.04
CA HIS A 42 -18.58 -46.93 -23.14
C HIS A 42 -17.79 -45.90 -22.32
N LYS A 43 -17.35 -46.32 -21.13
CA LYS A 43 -16.55 -45.50 -20.21
C LYS A 43 -15.06 -45.65 -20.54
N SER A 44 -14.57 -44.83 -21.47
CA SER A 44 -13.15 -44.42 -21.47
C SER A 44 -12.94 -43.07 -22.18
N SER A 45 -13.54 -41.99 -21.66
CA SER A 45 -13.17 -40.64 -22.08
C SER A 45 -11.94 -40.17 -21.30
N GLY A 46 -10.77 -40.42 -21.88
CA GLY A 46 -9.48 -39.95 -21.37
C GLY A 46 -9.45 -38.43 -21.19
N LEU A 47 -8.66 -37.97 -20.22
CA LEU A 47 -8.48 -36.57 -19.84
C LEU A 47 -8.29 -35.64 -21.05
N PHE A 48 -7.56 -36.12 -22.07
CA PHE A 48 -7.26 -35.38 -23.30
C PHE A 48 -8.48 -35.11 -24.19
N LYS A 49 -9.46 -36.03 -24.25
CA LYS A 49 -10.71 -35.81 -25.02
C LYS A 49 -11.62 -34.82 -24.31
N LYS A 50 -11.68 -34.87 -22.96
CA LYS A 50 -12.35 -33.87 -22.13
C LYS A 50 -11.71 -32.49 -22.24
N ILE A 51 -10.38 -32.41 -22.35
CA ILE A 51 -9.66 -31.15 -22.60
C ILE A 51 -9.97 -30.62 -24.02
N GLY A 52 -10.08 -31.49 -25.02
CA GLY A 52 -10.50 -31.15 -26.38
C GLY A 52 -11.93 -30.61 -26.44
N GLU A 53 -12.89 -31.32 -25.85
CA GLU A 53 -14.30 -30.90 -25.74
C GLU A 53 -14.44 -29.61 -24.90
N TYR A 54 -13.62 -29.44 -23.86
CA TYR A 54 -13.56 -28.20 -23.07
C TYR A 54 -12.96 -27.03 -23.86
N ARG A 55 -11.95 -27.27 -24.70
CA ARG A 55 -11.36 -26.27 -25.61
C ARG A 55 -12.35 -25.86 -26.70
N ASP A 56 -13.08 -26.80 -27.27
CA ASP A 56 -14.06 -26.54 -28.32
C ASP A 56 -15.33 -25.89 -27.77
N SER A 57 -15.79 -26.28 -26.57
CA SER A 57 -16.86 -25.54 -25.87
C SER A 57 -16.42 -24.12 -25.46
N MET A 58 -15.13 -23.91 -25.13
CA MET A 58 -14.55 -22.57 -24.94
C MET A 58 -14.40 -21.74 -26.23
N ARG A 59 -14.64 -22.31 -27.42
CA ARG A 59 -14.78 -21.54 -28.67
C ARG A 59 -16.23 -21.07 -28.90
N ASN A 60 -17.22 -21.76 -28.33
CA ASN A 60 -18.63 -21.37 -28.43
C ASN A 60 -18.93 -20.13 -27.55
N LYS A 61 -19.43 -19.07 -28.18
CA LYS A 61 -19.74 -17.78 -27.54
C LYS A 61 -20.79 -17.92 -26.43
N GLU A 62 -21.80 -18.76 -26.61
CA GLU A 62 -22.90 -18.95 -25.64
C GLU A 62 -22.45 -19.75 -24.42
N TYR A 63 -21.64 -20.80 -24.63
CA TYR A 63 -21.04 -21.55 -23.52
C TYR A 63 -20.04 -20.68 -22.74
N ARG A 64 -19.21 -19.88 -23.41
CA ARG A 64 -18.35 -18.89 -22.73
C ARG A 64 -19.17 -17.91 -21.92
N GLN A 65 -20.26 -17.36 -22.47
CA GLN A 65 -21.10 -16.41 -21.76
C GLN A 65 -21.83 -17.06 -20.58
N SER A 66 -22.33 -18.30 -20.70
CA SER A 66 -23.00 -18.99 -19.59
C SER A 66 -22.01 -19.44 -18.52
N LEU A 67 -20.82 -19.91 -18.90
CA LEU A 67 -19.72 -20.26 -18.00
C LEU A 67 -19.20 -19.01 -17.27
N ILE A 68 -18.97 -17.91 -17.99
CA ILE A 68 -18.60 -16.62 -17.40
C ILE A 68 -19.71 -16.17 -16.44
N LYS A 69 -20.98 -16.12 -16.86
CA LYS A 69 -22.11 -15.75 -15.99
C LYS A 69 -22.21 -16.61 -14.73
N ARG A 70 -22.06 -17.93 -14.86
CA ARG A 70 -22.15 -18.89 -13.75
C ARG A 70 -20.98 -18.77 -12.78
N ILE A 71 -19.78 -18.44 -13.28
CA ILE A 71 -18.57 -18.29 -12.43
C ILE A 71 -18.44 -16.89 -11.85
N THR A 72 -18.87 -15.84 -12.56
CA THR A 72 -18.76 -14.45 -12.13
C THR A 72 -19.88 -14.01 -11.20
N LYS A 73 -21.02 -14.75 -11.15
CA LYS A 73 -22.22 -14.36 -10.40
C LYS A 73 -22.64 -12.91 -10.68
N GLN A 74 -22.57 -12.50 -11.94
CA GLN A 74 -22.78 -11.11 -12.40
C GLN A 74 -24.18 -10.56 -12.08
N ASP A 75 -25.14 -11.45 -11.79
CA ASP A 75 -26.55 -11.15 -11.51
C ASP A 75 -26.94 -11.19 -10.03
N VAL A 76 -26.00 -11.42 -9.09
CA VAL A 76 -26.31 -11.14 -7.68
C VAL A 76 -26.44 -9.62 -7.55
N PRO A 77 -27.59 -9.08 -7.12
CA PRO A 77 -27.75 -7.66 -6.91
C PRO A 77 -26.59 -7.18 -6.02
N VAL A 78 -25.81 -6.23 -6.53
CA VAL A 78 -24.92 -5.49 -5.66
C VAL A 78 -25.85 -4.70 -4.76
N GLU A 79 -26.04 -5.14 -3.52
CA GLU A 79 -26.74 -4.34 -2.53
C GLU A 79 -26.05 -2.97 -2.47
N SER A 80 -26.71 -1.99 -3.07
CA SER A 80 -26.37 -0.59 -3.00
C SER A 80 -26.88 -0.12 -1.66
N ASN A 81 -26.04 -0.24 -0.62
CA ASN A 81 -26.19 0.67 0.49
C ASN A 81 -25.87 2.06 -0.07
N ASP A 82 -26.87 2.90 -0.28
CA ASP A 82 -26.69 4.28 -0.77
C ASP A 82 -25.82 5.15 0.16
N ASN A 83 -25.41 4.60 1.31
CA ASN A 83 -24.43 5.17 2.25
C ASN A 83 -22.97 4.68 2.03
N ASP A 84 -22.65 3.91 0.99
CA ASP A 84 -21.31 3.29 0.77
C ASP A 84 -20.17 4.32 0.54
N SER A 85 -20.46 5.62 0.49
CA SER A 85 -19.51 6.70 0.27
C SER A 85 -19.69 7.90 1.21
N THR A 86 -20.54 7.80 2.24
CA THR A 86 -20.68 8.87 3.22
C THR A 86 -19.54 8.81 4.23
N ILE A 87 -18.91 9.96 4.45
CA ILE A 87 -17.85 10.15 5.44
C ILE A 87 -18.53 10.17 6.82
N ILE A 88 -18.78 8.98 7.39
CA ILE A 88 -19.37 8.82 8.72
C ILE A 88 -18.24 8.71 9.75
N LYS A 89 -18.37 9.52 10.80
CA LYS A 89 -17.49 9.49 11.98
C LYS A 89 -17.47 8.10 12.61
N SER A 90 -16.29 7.56 12.84
CA SER A 90 -16.15 6.20 13.37
C SER A 90 -16.69 6.07 14.80
N GLU A 91 -16.59 7.14 15.61
CA GLU A 91 -17.02 7.19 17.00
C GLU A 91 -18.55 7.36 17.17
N ALA A 92 -19.25 7.86 16.16
CA ALA A 92 -20.65 8.29 16.28
C ALA A 92 -21.62 7.17 16.67
N TYR A 93 -21.31 5.92 16.31
CA TYR A 93 -22.11 4.75 16.70
C TYR A 93 -22.04 4.47 18.22
N PHE A 94 -20.92 4.80 18.86
CA PHE A 94 -20.65 4.50 20.25
C PHE A 94 -21.02 5.65 21.20
N THR A 95 -21.14 6.88 20.70
CA THR A 95 -21.47 8.08 21.48
C THR A 95 -22.72 7.93 22.37
N PRO A 96 -23.84 7.32 21.92
CA PRO A 96 -25.03 7.14 22.76
C PRO A 96 -24.83 6.23 23.98
N PHE A 97 -23.77 5.42 23.99
CA PHE A 97 -23.44 4.47 25.05
C PHE A 97 -22.28 4.91 25.94
N ALA A 98 -21.78 6.14 25.75
CA ALA A 98 -20.64 6.67 26.49
C ALA A 98 -20.86 6.58 28.00
N GLY A 99 -19.85 6.09 28.72
CA GLY A 99 -19.87 5.97 30.19
C GLY A 99 -20.59 4.74 30.75
N LYS A 100 -21.35 3.98 29.94
CA LYS A 100 -21.95 2.72 30.39
C LYS A 100 -20.88 1.65 30.66
N VAL A 101 -21.09 0.79 31.65
CA VAL A 101 -20.12 -0.24 32.06
C VAL A 101 -20.20 -1.47 31.16
N ILE A 102 -19.06 -1.89 30.61
CA ILE A 102 -18.96 -3.13 29.80
C ILE A 102 -19.03 -4.32 30.74
N ARG A 103 -20.09 -5.13 30.66
CA ARG A 103 -20.28 -6.31 31.50
C ARG A 103 -19.55 -7.51 30.91
N ASN A 104 -19.93 -7.92 29.70
CA ASN A 104 -19.38 -9.09 29.02
C ASN A 104 -18.86 -8.72 27.62
N ILE A 105 -17.77 -9.37 27.20
CA ILE A 105 -17.24 -9.27 25.83
C ILE A 105 -17.38 -10.62 25.12
N TYR A 106 -18.14 -10.65 24.03
CA TYR A 106 -18.33 -11.84 23.20
C TYR A 106 -17.49 -11.74 21.93
N TYR A 107 -16.90 -12.86 21.51
CA TYR A 107 -16.09 -12.94 20.29
C TYR A 107 -16.79 -13.76 19.21
N ARG A 108 -16.99 -13.17 18.03
CA ARG A 108 -17.60 -13.83 16.88
C ARG A 108 -16.68 -13.76 15.67
N LYS A 109 -16.22 -14.92 15.20
CA LYS A 109 -15.35 -15.01 14.02
C LYS A 109 -16.16 -15.35 12.78
N VAL A 110 -16.01 -14.55 11.74
CA VAL A 110 -16.64 -14.77 10.44
C VAL A 110 -15.67 -15.52 9.54
N LYS A 111 -16.17 -16.55 8.84
CA LYS A 111 -15.37 -17.34 7.89
C LYS A 111 -14.73 -16.44 6.82
N VAL A 112 -13.45 -16.70 6.52
CA VAL A 112 -12.64 -15.97 5.52
C VAL A 112 -13.35 -15.89 4.16
N PHE A 113 -13.80 -17.04 3.64
CA PHE A 113 -14.60 -17.11 2.40
C PHE A 113 -16.11 -17.15 2.70
N GLY A 114 -16.55 -16.29 3.62
CA GLY A 114 -17.94 -16.05 3.97
C GLY A 114 -18.55 -14.83 3.24
N PRO A 115 -19.63 -14.26 3.80
CA PRO A 115 -20.31 -13.11 3.19
C PRO A 115 -19.38 -11.91 2.97
N ARG A 116 -19.74 -11.05 2.02
CA ARG A 116 -18.99 -9.82 1.72
C ARG A 116 -19.05 -8.84 2.88
N ASN A 117 -20.21 -8.75 3.53
CA ASN A 117 -20.46 -7.90 4.67
C ASN A 117 -20.39 -8.75 5.94
N ILE A 118 -19.67 -8.31 6.96
CA ILE A 118 -19.58 -9.00 8.24
C ILE A 118 -20.95 -9.07 8.96
N ASN A 119 -21.92 -8.28 8.49
CA ASN A 119 -23.29 -8.19 9.01
C ASN A 119 -24.23 -9.22 8.40
N ASP A 120 -23.87 -9.76 7.23
CA ASP A 120 -24.67 -10.79 6.58
C ASP A 120 -24.38 -12.14 7.25
N THR A 121 -25.40 -12.75 7.83
CA THR A 121 -25.31 -14.05 8.53
C THR A 121 -25.87 -15.20 7.71
N THR A 122 -26.40 -14.92 6.51
CA THR A 122 -27.18 -15.88 5.70
C THR A 122 -26.38 -16.52 4.57
N PHE A 123 -25.12 -16.12 4.39
CA PHE A 123 -24.32 -16.58 3.25
C PHE A 123 -23.98 -18.07 3.34
N THR A 124 -24.41 -18.80 2.31
CA THR A 124 -24.02 -20.20 2.08
C THR A 124 -23.40 -20.33 0.68
N THR A 125 -22.42 -21.22 0.54
CA THR A 125 -21.75 -21.47 -0.76
C THR A 125 -21.68 -22.96 -1.04
N SER A 126 -22.01 -23.36 -2.27
CA SER A 126 -21.98 -24.74 -2.75
C SER A 126 -20.61 -25.16 -3.31
N MET A 127 -19.61 -24.28 -3.32
CA MET A 127 -18.30 -24.54 -3.95
C MET A 127 -17.37 -25.36 -3.04
N LYS A 128 -17.07 -26.60 -3.44
CA LYS A 128 -16.16 -27.52 -2.70
C LYS A 128 -14.77 -26.93 -2.43
N LEU A 129 -14.22 -26.14 -3.36
CA LEU A 129 -12.92 -25.48 -3.18
C LEU A 129 -12.92 -24.48 -2.02
N ILE A 130 -14.03 -23.74 -1.83
CA ILE A 130 -14.17 -22.79 -0.72
C ILE A 130 -14.23 -23.54 0.62
N HIS A 131 -14.91 -24.69 0.66
CA HIS A 131 -14.95 -25.55 1.86
C HIS A 131 -13.57 -26.14 2.21
N LEU A 132 -12.80 -26.56 1.20
CA LEU A 132 -11.42 -27.01 1.40
C LEU A 132 -10.52 -25.89 1.91
N ALA A 133 -10.60 -24.70 1.31
CA ALA A 133 -9.82 -23.55 1.73
C ALA A 133 -10.14 -23.12 3.17
N ASN A 134 -11.43 -23.05 3.53
CA ASN A 134 -11.84 -22.78 4.91
C ASN A 134 -11.39 -23.88 5.91
N ARG A 135 -11.19 -25.12 5.47
CA ARG A 135 -10.67 -26.20 6.32
C ARG A 135 -9.16 -26.11 6.54
N MET A 136 -8.42 -25.56 5.58
CA MET A 136 -6.97 -25.37 5.69
C MET A 136 -6.57 -24.08 6.42
N HIS A 137 -7.49 -23.13 6.55
CA HIS A 137 -7.31 -21.89 7.30
C HIS A 137 -7.27 -22.15 8.80
N TYR A 138 -6.33 -21.53 9.50
CA TYR A 138 -6.37 -21.41 10.95
C TYR A 138 -7.01 -20.08 11.36
N ASP A 139 -8.17 -20.13 12.01
CA ASP A 139 -8.80 -18.94 12.57
C ASP A 139 -7.89 -18.31 13.65
N SER A 140 -7.81 -16.97 13.68
CA SER A 140 -7.09 -16.24 14.73
C SER A 140 -7.63 -16.62 16.10
N ARG A 141 -6.76 -16.99 17.03
CA ARG A 141 -7.17 -17.44 18.38
C ARG A 141 -7.78 -16.28 19.17
N GLU A 142 -8.76 -16.59 20.01
CA GLU A 142 -9.50 -15.59 20.78
C GLU A 142 -8.59 -14.75 21.69
N TRP A 143 -7.57 -15.37 22.31
CA TRP A 143 -6.62 -14.64 23.14
C TRP A 143 -5.82 -13.59 22.36
N VAL A 144 -5.58 -13.77 21.06
CA VAL A 144 -4.89 -12.78 20.20
C VAL A 144 -5.78 -11.54 20.03
N ILE A 145 -7.08 -11.77 19.76
CA ILE A 145 -8.07 -10.69 19.62
C ILE A 145 -8.24 -9.98 20.97
N ARG A 146 -8.39 -10.73 22.07
CA ARG A 146 -8.51 -10.20 23.43
C ARG A 146 -7.31 -9.34 23.83
N GLN A 147 -6.08 -9.76 23.55
CA GLN A 147 -4.88 -8.97 23.82
C GLN A 147 -4.78 -7.70 22.98
N SER A 148 -5.52 -7.63 21.88
CA SER A 148 -5.54 -6.49 20.96
C SER A 148 -6.65 -5.48 21.29
N LEU A 149 -7.51 -5.78 22.28
CA LEU A 149 -8.52 -4.85 22.78
C LEU A 149 -7.91 -3.80 23.72
N PHE A 150 -8.40 -2.57 23.65
CA PHE A 150 -7.98 -1.46 24.53
C PHE A 150 -8.77 -1.43 25.84
N PHE A 151 -10.01 -1.93 25.79
CA PHE A 151 -10.93 -2.01 26.92
C PHE A 151 -11.03 -3.43 27.46
N ARG A 152 -11.57 -3.54 28.67
CA ARG A 152 -11.83 -4.79 29.39
C ARG A 152 -13.24 -4.77 30.00
N GLU A 153 -13.68 -5.94 30.44
CA GLU A 153 -14.88 -6.06 31.28
C GLU A 153 -14.72 -5.21 32.54
N ASN A 154 -15.84 -4.67 33.03
CA ASN A 154 -15.98 -3.74 34.15
C ASN A 154 -15.34 -2.37 33.95
N GLN A 155 -15.10 -1.95 32.70
CA GLN A 155 -14.67 -0.58 32.37
C GLN A 155 -15.79 0.23 31.72
N PRO A 156 -15.82 1.56 31.90
CA PRO A 156 -16.75 2.42 31.19
C PRO A 156 -16.43 2.43 29.69
N LEU A 157 -17.45 2.44 28.85
CA LEU A 157 -17.29 2.54 27.41
C LEU A 157 -16.84 3.95 27.02
N GLU A 158 -15.71 4.02 26.31
CA GLU A 158 -15.20 5.22 25.69
C GLU A 158 -15.38 5.17 24.15
N PRO A 159 -16.20 6.06 23.55
CA PRO A 159 -16.50 5.99 22.12
C PRO A 159 -15.28 6.04 21.19
N PHE A 160 -14.29 6.87 21.50
CA PHE A 160 -13.05 6.96 20.73
C PHE A 160 -12.20 5.71 20.84
N GLU A 161 -12.14 5.10 22.03
CA GLU A 161 -11.39 3.87 22.24
C GLU A 161 -11.98 2.71 21.44
N MET A 162 -13.31 2.59 21.41
CA MET A 162 -14.01 1.57 20.62
C MET A 162 -13.75 1.74 19.12
N ALA A 163 -13.84 2.97 18.60
CA ALA A 163 -13.59 3.29 17.20
C ALA A 163 -12.12 3.07 16.80
N ASP A 164 -11.17 3.50 17.64
CA ASP A 164 -9.75 3.26 17.42
C ASP A 164 -9.42 1.77 17.48
N ASN A 165 -10.10 0.99 18.33
CA ASN A 165 -9.86 -0.44 18.45
C ASN A 165 -10.28 -1.20 17.19
N GLU A 166 -11.44 -0.86 16.62
CA GLU A 166 -11.85 -1.41 15.33
C GLU A 166 -10.81 -1.15 14.23
N ARG A 167 -10.30 0.09 14.14
CA ARG A 167 -9.24 0.46 13.19
C ARG A 167 -7.95 -0.32 13.49
N TYR A 168 -7.56 -0.42 14.75
CA TYR A 168 -6.35 -1.14 15.17
C TYR A 168 -6.39 -2.61 14.75
N LEU A 169 -7.54 -3.27 14.93
CA LEU A 169 -7.78 -4.64 14.48
C LEU A 169 -7.72 -4.74 12.95
N ARG A 170 -8.42 -3.87 12.20
CA ARG A 170 -8.36 -3.83 10.72
C ARG A 170 -6.96 -3.54 10.16
N ASN A 171 -6.10 -2.89 10.95
CA ASN A 171 -4.71 -2.63 10.59
C ASN A 171 -3.76 -3.80 10.86
N ARG A 172 -4.23 -4.89 11.48
CA ARG A 172 -3.45 -6.12 11.59
C ARG A 172 -3.41 -6.84 10.23
N PRO A 173 -2.28 -7.44 9.83
CA PRO A 173 -2.12 -8.04 8.51
C PRO A 173 -2.90 -9.34 8.30
N PHE A 174 -3.45 -9.92 9.38
CA PHE A 174 -4.26 -11.13 9.36
C PHE A 174 -5.77 -10.87 9.53
N ILE A 175 -6.19 -9.62 9.74
CA ILE A 175 -7.60 -9.24 9.88
C ILE A 175 -8.04 -8.47 8.64
N GLN A 176 -9.10 -8.93 7.99
CA GLN A 176 -9.71 -8.27 6.84
C GLN A 176 -10.64 -7.13 7.28
N ASP A 177 -11.53 -7.42 8.22
CA ASP A 177 -12.50 -6.48 8.77
C ASP A 177 -12.75 -6.79 10.25
N ALA A 178 -13.06 -5.75 11.02
CA ALA A 178 -13.38 -5.86 12.44
C ALA A 178 -14.45 -4.82 12.79
N ARG A 179 -15.47 -5.25 13.54
CA ARG A 179 -16.58 -4.40 13.98
C ARG A 179 -16.97 -4.74 15.42
N LEU A 180 -17.29 -3.70 16.18
CA LEU A 180 -17.73 -3.81 17.55
C LEU A 180 -19.22 -3.45 17.61
N TYR A 181 -20.04 -4.36 18.15
CA TYR A 181 -21.48 -4.17 18.32
C TYR A 181 -21.86 -4.08 19.79
N VAL A 182 -22.79 -3.18 20.10
CA VAL A 182 -23.46 -3.16 21.41
C VAL A 182 -24.74 -3.99 21.30
N LYS A 183 -24.85 -5.09 22.07
CA LYS A 183 -25.99 -6.02 22.00
C LYS A 183 -27.10 -5.66 22.98
N ASN A 184 -26.75 -5.64 24.26
CA ASN A 184 -27.66 -5.37 25.36
C ASN A 184 -27.24 -4.06 25.99
N ALA A 185 -28.17 -3.13 26.17
CA ALA A 185 -27.94 -1.87 26.88
C ALA A 185 -29.00 -1.69 27.97
N THR A 186 -29.00 -2.62 28.94
CA THR A 186 -29.96 -2.62 30.06
C THR A 186 -29.41 -1.75 31.20
N GLY A 187 -30.10 -0.67 31.53
CA GLY A 187 -29.67 0.28 32.57
C GLY A 187 -28.30 0.88 32.24
N ASP A 188 -27.39 0.81 33.22
CA ASP A 188 -26.04 1.39 33.17
C ASP A 188 -24.97 0.43 32.64
N SER A 189 -25.36 -0.76 32.19
CA SER A 189 -24.43 -1.78 31.72
C SER A 189 -24.73 -2.22 30.29
N ILE A 190 -23.67 -2.62 29.60
CA ILE A 190 -23.71 -3.04 28.20
C ILE A 190 -22.94 -4.32 27.95
N ASP A 191 -23.38 -5.06 26.94
CA ASP A 191 -22.63 -6.19 26.39
C ASP A 191 -22.05 -5.82 25.02
N VAL A 192 -20.79 -6.17 24.79
CA VAL A 192 -20.06 -5.88 23.54
C VAL A 192 -19.79 -7.18 22.79
N GLU A 193 -20.11 -7.21 21.50
CA GLU A 193 -19.73 -8.30 20.58
C GLU A 193 -18.63 -7.80 19.64
N VAL A 194 -17.46 -8.41 19.72
CA VAL A 194 -16.32 -8.18 18.81
C VAL A 194 -16.43 -9.16 17.66
N VAL A 195 -16.68 -8.64 16.46
CA VAL A 195 -16.80 -9.44 15.25
C VAL A 195 -15.57 -9.23 14.38
N THR A 196 -14.80 -10.29 14.14
CA THR A 196 -13.63 -10.26 13.25
C THR A 196 -13.85 -11.14 12.04
N LYS A 197 -13.29 -10.72 10.92
CA LYS A 197 -13.18 -11.52 9.70
C LYS A 197 -11.71 -11.60 9.33
N ASP A 198 -11.20 -12.82 9.31
CA ASP A 198 -9.78 -13.06 9.10
C ASP A 198 -9.45 -13.07 7.60
N LEU A 199 -8.18 -12.83 7.27
CA LEU A 199 -7.61 -13.04 5.95
C LEU A 199 -7.06 -14.47 5.86
N PHE A 200 -7.11 -15.07 4.67
CA PHE A 200 -6.38 -16.30 4.43
C PHE A 200 -4.87 -16.01 4.57
N GLU A 201 -4.24 -16.69 5.51
CA GLU A 201 -2.94 -16.35 6.08
C GLU A 201 -1.79 -16.53 5.08
N TYR A 202 -1.95 -17.42 4.10
CA TYR A 202 -0.95 -17.69 3.08
C TYR A 202 -0.96 -16.61 1.98
N GLY A 203 0.21 -16.03 1.76
CA GLY A 203 0.50 -15.06 0.72
C GLY A 203 1.63 -15.54 -0.20
N VAL A 204 1.56 -15.15 -1.46
CA VAL A 204 2.61 -15.33 -2.46
C VAL A 204 2.84 -13.96 -3.12
N ASP A 205 4.09 -13.55 -3.22
CA ASP A 205 4.51 -12.33 -3.89
C ASP A 205 5.55 -12.65 -4.96
N ILE A 206 5.36 -12.10 -6.16
CA ILE A 206 6.28 -12.22 -7.29
C ILE A 206 6.60 -10.80 -7.75
N SER A 207 7.75 -10.29 -7.30
CA SER A 207 8.14 -8.89 -7.52
C SER A 207 9.01 -8.70 -8.76
N GLN A 208 9.68 -9.75 -9.24
CA GLN A 208 10.45 -9.73 -10.50
C GLN A 208 10.18 -11.02 -11.27
N PHE A 209 9.82 -10.89 -12.54
CA PHE A 209 9.58 -12.00 -13.44
C PHE A 209 10.11 -11.66 -14.84
N SER A 210 11.36 -12.06 -15.10
CA SER A 210 12.02 -11.91 -16.39
C SER A 210 12.85 -13.15 -16.71
N ALA A 211 13.32 -13.28 -17.95
CA ALA A 211 14.14 -14.43 -18.38
C ALA A 211 15.44 -14.61 -17.58
N LYS A 212 15.93 -13.56 -16.90
CA LYS A 212 17.20 -13.56 -16.17
C LYS A 212 17.06 -13.32 -14.66
N ASP A 213 15.88 -12.90 -14.19
CA ASP A 213 15.65 -12.48 -12.81
C ASP A 213 14.23 -12.88 -12.37
N ILE A 214 14.16 -13.78 -11.39
CA ILE A 214 12.93 -14.27 -10.78
C ILE A 214 13.04 -14.08 -9.27
N ARG A 215 12.17 -13.25 -8.69
CA ARG A 215 12.09 -13.04 -7.24
C ARG A 215 10.69 -13.40 -6.76
N ALA A 216 10.62 -14.37 -5.87
CA ALA A 216 9.38 -14.87 -5.29
C ALA A 216 9.50 -14.97 -3.76
N SER A 217 8.41 -14.68 -3.05
CA SER A 217 8.32 -14.94 -1.63
C SER A 217 6.99 -15.56 -1.25
N VAL A 218 7.02 -16.42 -0.24
CA VAL A 218 5.85 -17.03 0.38
C VAL A 218 5.78 -16.52 1.81
N SER A 219 4.58 -16.16 2.26
CA SER A 219 4.36 -15.70 3.62
C SER A 219 3.17 -16.39 4.26
N ASN A 220 3.22 -16.57 5.57
CA ASN A 220 2.07 -16.86 6.40
C ASN A 220 1.95 -15.72 7.42
N ASN A 221 0.84 -14.99 7.43
CA ASN A 221 0.65 -13.81 8.28
C ASN A 221 -0.03 -14.09 9.62
N ASP A 222 -0.51 -15.31 9.86
CA ASP A 222 -1.15 -15.74 11.12
C ASP A 222 -0.83 -17.20 11.46
N LEU A 223 0.45 -17.50 11.66
CA LEU A 223 0.91 -18.85 11.91
C LEU A 223 0.21 -19.45 13.15
N PHE A 224 -0.53 -20.55 12.92
CA PHE A 224 -1.35 -21.25 13.92
C PHE A 224 -2.43 -20.39 14.62
N GLY A 225 -2.87 -19.30 13.98
CA GLY A 225 -3.83 -18.36 14.54
C GLY A 225 -3.27 -17.53 15.70
N ALA A 226 -1.94 -17.41 15.83
CA ALA A 226 -1.29 -16.84 17.00
C ALA A 226 -0.77 -15.41 16.82
N GLY A 227 -1.20 -14.70 15.77
CA GLY A 227 -0.72 -13.36 15.41
C GLY A 227 0.77 -13.35 15.07
N GLN A 228 1.22 -14.34 14.28
CA GLN A 228 2.63 -14.55 13.92
C GLN A 228 2.80 -14.54 12.40
N GLY A 229 3.72 -13.71 11.91
CA GLY A 229 4.13 -13.66 10.53
C GLY A 229 5.41 -14.46 10.29
N LEU A 230 5.44 -15.30 9.26
CA LEU A 230 6.65 -15.91 8.72
C LEU A 230 6.71 -15.62 7.22
N ARG A 231 7.83 -15.08 6.74
CA ARG A 231 8.08 -14.84 5.32
C ARG A 231 9.37 -15.51 4.92
N VAL A 232 9.32 -16.25 3.82
CA VAL A 232 10.47 -16.88 3.17
C VAL A 232 10.54 -16.39 1.73
N GLY A 233 11.66 -15.77 1.35
CA GLY A 233 11.89 -15.23 0.01
C GLY A 233 13.06 -15.91 -0.66
N MET A 234 12.98 -16.05 -1.99
CA MET A 234 14.07 -16.50 -2.84
C MET A 234 14.15 -15.63 -4.10
N GLN A 235 15.36 -15.38 -4.56
CA GLN A 235 15.62 -14.77 -5.85
C GLN A 235 16.66 -15.60 -6.59
N TRP A 236 16.31 -15.97 -7.82
CA TRP A 236 17.24 -16.53 -8.78
C TRP A 236 17.54 -15.50 -9.84
N ARG A 237 18.82 -15.23 -10.06
CA ARG A 237 19.28 -14.30 -11.07
C ARG A 237 20.54 -14.79 -11.77
N SER A 238 20.47 -14.99 -13.08
CA SER A 238 21.55 -15.62 -13.85
C SER A 238 22.79 -14.74 -14.03
N ASP A 239 22.61 -13.41 -14.01
CA ASP A 239 23.69 -12.43 -14.16
C ASP A 239 24.38 -12.08 -12.84
N TYR A 240 23.97 -12.68 -11.71
CA TYR A 240 24.54 -12.42 -10.38
C TYR A 240 25.36 -13.60 -9.85
N SER A 241 26.36 -13.29 -9.04
CA SER A 241 27.11 -14.23 -8.20
C SER A 241 27.02 -13.75 -6.75
N PRO A 242 26.37 -14.44 -5.80
CA PRO A 242 25.66 -15.70 -5.97
C PRO A 242 24.38 -15.54 -6.80
N THR A 243 24.05 -16.58 -7.57
CA THR A 243 22.84 -16.63 -8.40
C THR A 243 21.56 -16.74 -7.56
N TRP A 244 21.69 -17.24 -6.32
CA TRP A 244 20.60 -17.41 -5.38
C TRP A 244 20.75 -16.45 -4.21
N ASN A 245 19.68 -15.72 -3.91
CA ASN A 245 19.55 -14.89 -2.71
C ASN A 245 18.29 -15.29 -1.96
N THR A 246 18.32 -15.19 -0.63
CA THR A 246 17.26 -15.69 0.26
C THR A 246 16.88 -14.69 1.34
N GLU A 247 15.65 -14.78 1.81
CA GLU A 247 15.13 -14.05 2.97
C GLU A 247 14.39 -15.00 3.90
N VAL A 248 14.58 -14.82 5.20
CA VAL A 248 13.72 -15.38 6.25
C VAL A 248 13.40 -14.27 7.23
N ARG A 249 12.11 -14.02 7.46
CA ARG A 249 11.64 -13.00 8.40
C ARG A 249 10.53 -13.55 9.27
N TYR A 250 10.67 -13.41 10.57
CA TYR A 250 9.67 -13.73 11.57
C TYR A 250 9.18 -12.47 12.26
N THR A 251 7.86 -12.33 12.41
CA THR A 251 7.23 -11.19 13.07
C THR A 251 6.21 -11.69 14.08
N LYS A 252 6.27 -11.18 15.32
CA LYS A 252 5.26 -11.40 16.34
C LYS A 252 4.51 -10.09 16.57
N TYR A 253 3.21 -10.08 16.28
CA TYR A 253 2.36 -8.92 16.52
C TYR A 253 1.91 -8.89 17.98
N ASN A 254 1.86 -7.69 18.57
CA ASN A 254 1.36 -7.43 19.91
C ASN A 254 1.93 -8.39 20.99
N VAL A 255 3.25 -8.39 21.16
CA VAL A 255 3.95 -9.25 22.13
C VAL A 255 3.38 -9.04 23.54
N LEU A 256 2.82 -10.10 24.12
CA LEU A 256 2.25 -10.13 25.49
C LEU A 256 1.16 -9.07 25.74
N GLY A 257 0.47 -8.56 24.72
CA GLY A 257 -0.54 -7.50 24.88
C GLY A 257 0.05 -6.10 25.15
N SER A 258 1.35 -5.89 24.90
CA SER A 258 2.04 -4.61 25.13
C SER A 258 1.87 -3.59 23.98
N PHE A 259 1.23 -4.03 22.89
CA PHE A 259 1.14 -3.35 21.59
C PHE A 259 2.48 -3.14 20.89
N ILE A 260 3.51 -3.88 21.31
CA ILE A 260 4.83 -3.91 20.67
C ILE A 260 4.83 -5.02 19.62
N ASP A 261 5.15 -4.67 18.39
CA ASP A 261 5.40 -5.61 17.30
C ASP A 261 6.90 -5.90 17.23
N MET A 262 7.28 -7.18 17.27
CA MET A 262 8.67 -7.63 17.17
C MET A 262 8.92 -8.25 15.81
N SER A 263 10.03 -7.93 15.15
CA SER A 263 10.47 -8.57 13.91
C SER A 263 11.94 -8.96 13.98
N LEU A 264 12.25 -10.17 13.54
CA LEU A 264 13.60 -10.69 13.37
C LEU A 264 13.75 -11.15 11.92
N GLY A 265 14.88 -10.86 11.28
CA GLY A 265 15.08 -11.32 9.91
C GLY A 265 16.53 -11.43 9.48
N TYR A 266 16.72 -12.26 8.47
CA TYR A 266 17.91 -12.41 7.66
C TYR A 266 17.50 -12.22 6.20
N THR A 267 18.22 -11.39 5.45
CA THR A 267 17.95 -11.20 4.02
C THR A 267 19.22 -10.94 3.23
N THR A 268 19.28 -11.49 2.02
CA THR A 268 20.26 -11.16 0.97
C THR A 268 19.56 -10.64 -0.30
N LEU A 269 18.25 -10.40 -0.23
CA LEU A 269 17.44 -9.90 -1.36
C LEU A 269 17.60 -8.40 -1.61
N ASN A 270 18.51 -7.73 -0.88
CA ASN A 270 18.71 -6.29 -0.91
C ASN A 270 17.42 -5.50 -0.64
N ASN A 271 16.58 -6.01 0.27
CA ASN A 271 15.26 -5.45 0.58
C ASN A 271 15.14 -4.89 2.01
N TYR A 272 16.29 -4.61 2.63
CA TYR A 272 16.38 -4.04 3.97
C TYR A 272 17.38 -2.88 3.99
N ALA A 273 16.85 -1.65 3.92
CA ALA A 273 17.57 -0.37 4.07
C ALA A 273 18.94 -0.30 3.35
N GLN A 274 18.91 -0.15 2.02
CA GLN A 274 20.10 0.01 1.18
C GLN A 274 20.85 1.31 1.50
N LEU A 275 22.17 1.21 1.71
CA LEU A 275 23.01 2.38 1.94
C LEU A 275 23.18 3.25 0.68
N ASP A 276 23.44 2.61 -0.46
CA ASP A 276 23.73 3.31 -1.71
C ASP A 276 23.05 2.67 -2.94
N THR A 277 22.84 3.48 -3.97
CA THR A 277 22.32 3.02 -5.26
C THR A 277 23.29 2.04 -5.93
N ASN A 278 22.73 0.97 -6.52
CA ASN A 278 23.49 -0.11 -7.17
C ASN A 278 24.42 -0.90 -6.25
N ALA A 279 24.34 -0.72 -4.93
CA ALA A 279 24.97 -1.62 -3.99
C ALA A 279 23.99 -2.72 -3.58
N PHE A 280 24.51 -3.94 -3.42
CA PHE A 280 23.74 -5.10 -2.97
C PHE A 280 24.18 -5.48 -1.57
N GLU A 281 23.21 -5.57 -0.67
CA GLU A 281 23.47 -5.77 0.74
C GLU A 281 22.69 -6.96 1.29
N GLY A 282 23.35 -7.70 2.18
CA GLY A 282 22.71 -8.59 3.12
C GLY A 282 22.56 -7.92 4.47
N ALA A 283 21.54 -8.33 5.23
CA ALA A 283 21.27 -7.79 6.55
C ALA A 283 20.75 -8.87 7.51
N VAL A 284 21.17 -8.77 8.76
CA VAL A 284 20.51 -9.41 9.92
C VAL A 284 19.98 -8.29 10.80
N PHE A 285 18.72 -8.39 11.19
CA PHE A 285 18.07 -7.32 11.95
C PHE A 285 17.09 -7.84 12.99
N ILE A 286 16.94 -7.05 14.05
CA ILE A 286 15.89 -7.17 15.05
C ILE A 286 15.25 -5.81 15.28
N ASN A 287 13.92 -5.76 15.23
CA ASN A 287 13.13 -4.54 15.33
C ASN A 287 12.01 -4.73 16.34
N PHE A 288 11.81 -3.74 17.19
CA PHE A 288 10.67 -3.59 18.08
C PHE A 288 9.98 -2.28 17.73
N ASN A 289 8.67 -2.32 17.51
CA ASN A 289 7.91 -1.14 17.16
C ASN A 289 6.63 -1.08 17.97
N LYS A 290 6.44 -0.02 18.73
CA LYS A 290 5.20 0.34 19.40
C LYS A 290 4.57 1.49 18.64
N PRO A 291 3.72 1.21 17.64
CA PRO A 291 3.08 2.24 16.84
C PRO A 291 2.08 3.05 17.69
N LEU A 292 1.55 4.15 17.14
CA LEU A 292 0.40 4.83 17.71
C LEU A 292 -0.85 3.93 17.58
N TYR A 293 -1.03 3.02 18.53
CA TYR A 293 -2.10 2.02 18.51
C TYR A 293 -3.49 2.64 18.74
N ARG A 294 -3.58 3.70 19.55
CA ARG A 294 -4.77 4.52 19.75
C ARG A 294 -4.39 6.00 19.75
N ASN A 295 -5.29 6.89 19.35
CA ASN A 295 -5.02 8.32 19.27
C ASN A 295 -4.75 8.95 20.65
N SER A 296 -5.25 8.32 21.72
CA SER A 296 -5.03 8.69 23.12
C SER A 296 -3.80 8.02 23.76
N ALA A 297 -2.98 7.29 23.00
CA ALA A 297 -1.82 6.59 23.55
C ALA A 297 -0.81 7.60 24.09
N LYS A 298 -0.35 7.36 25.33
CA LYS A 298 0.66 8.20 25.98
C LYS A 298 2.07 7.90 25.49
N LEU A 299 2.38 6.64 25.19
CA LEU A 299 3.72 6.18 24.89
C LEU A 299 3.76 5.45 23.56
N VAL A 300 4.66 5.89 22.68
CA VAL A 300 5.04 5.27 21.42
C VAL A 300 6.56 5.15 21.38
N GLY A 301 7.08 4.28 20.52
CA GLY A 301 8.53 4.16 20.36
C GLY A 301 8.93 2.98 19.50
N GLY A 302 10.22 2.89 19.23
CA GLY A 302 10.77 1.78 18.48
C GLY A 302 12.27 1.66 18.69
N PHE A 303 12.75 0.46 18.44
CA PHE A 303 14.16 0.10 18.53
C PHE A 303 14.50 -0.84 17.39
N ALA A 304 15.53 -0.53 16.62
CA ALA A 304 16.04 -1.31 15.53
C ALA A 304 17.54 -1.49 15.66
N LEU A 305 17.99 -2.73 15.54
CA LEU A 305 19.40 -3.10 15.49
C LEU A 305 19.61 -3.93 14.23
N SER A 306 20.57 -3.55 13.41
CA SER A 306 20.95 -4.35 12.25
C SER A 306 22.45 -4.40 12.03
N LYS A 307 22.90 -5.48 11.41
CA LYS A 307 24.23 -5.63 10.85
C LYS A 307 24.09 -5.91 9.37
N ASN A 308 24.70 -5.04 8.56
CA ASN A 308 24.59 -5.05 7.11
C ASN A 308 25.98 -5.27 6.50
N TRP A 309 26.03 -5.98 5.39
CA TRP A 309 27.26 -6.24 4.65
C TRP A 309 27.01 -6.19 3.15
N SER A 310 28.01 -5.70 2.42
CA SER A 310 28.00 -5.70 0.95
C SER A 310 28.14 -7.13 0.38
N ILE A 311 27.49 -7.38 -0.76
CA ILE A 311 27.56 -8.64 -1.50
C ILE A 311 28.11 -8.36 -2.91
N ASN A 312 29.16 -9.07 -3.31
CA ASN A 312 29.75 -8.93 -4.64
C ASN A 312 28.94 -9.65 -5.72
N ILE A 313 27.88 -9.00 -6.21
CA ILE A 313 26.97 -9.58 -7.22
C ILE A 313 27.61 -9.83 -8.60
N ARG A 314 28.74 -9.21 -8.95
CA ARG A 314 29.35 -9.36 -10.30
C ARG A 314 30.48 -10.38 -10.34
N GLY A 315 30.84 -10.95 -9.19
CA GLY A 315 31.98 -11.86 -9.05
C GLY A 315 33.33 -11.15 -9.23
N SER A 316 34.39 -11.76 -8.73
CA SER A 316 35.77 -11.34 -9.06
C SER A 316 36.05 -11.72 -10.51
N LEU A 317 35.84 -10.81 -11.45
CA LEU A 317 36.31 -10.99 -12.83
C LEU A 317 37.86 -10.96 -12.82
N PRO A 318 38.55 -12.06 -13.16
CA PRO A 318 40.02 -12.13 -13.03
C PRO A 318 40.77 -11.18 -13.97
N GLU A 319 40.15 -10.75 -15.06
CA GLU A 319 40.81 -9.96 -16.12
C GLU A 319 40.68 -8.43 -15.92
N THR A 320 39.76 -7.99 -15.08
CA THR A 320 39.60 -6.59 -14.69
C THR A 320 39.51 -6.57 -13.18
N GLY A 321 40.61 -6.27 -12.48
CA GLY A 321 40.63 -6.21 -11.02
C GLY A 321 39.39 -5.54 -10.43
N ASP A 322 38.96 -6.00 -9.26
CA ASP A 322 37.67 -5.77 -8.57
C ASP A 322 37.40 -4.29 -8.19
N SER A 323 37.52 -3.39 -9.15
CA SER A 323 37.46 -1.93 -8.99
C SER A 323 36.04 -1.41 -8.79
N VAL A 324 35.03 -2.29 -8.93
CA VAL A 324 33.60 -1.93 -8.86
C VAL A 324 32.93 -2.46 -7.59
N TYR A 325 33.38 -3.59 -7.03
CA TYR A 325 32.79 -4.15 -5.81
C TYR A 325 33.20 -3.36 -4.58
N ARG A 326 32.23 -2.84 -3.85
CA ARG A 326 32.48 -2.02 -2.66
C ARG A 326 32.41 -2.91 -1.44
N ASP A 327 33.55 -3.33 -0.90
CA ASP A 327 33.55 -4.15 0.30
C ASP A 327 33.38 -3.29 1.57
N TYR A 328 32.19 -3.35 2.17
CA TYR A 328 31.89 -2.68 3.43
C TYR A 328 30.98 -3.49 4.34
N VAL A 329 31.10 -3.21 5.64
CA VAL A 329 30.28 -3.78 6.72
C VAL A 329 29.97 -2.67 7.70
N TYR A 330 28.70 -2.55 8.06
CA TYR A 330 28.24 -1.57 9.05
C TYR A 330 27.16 -2.15 9.96
N SER A 331 26.99 -1.51 11.12
CA SER A 331 25.89 -1.76 12.03
C SER A 331 25.06 -0.50 12.24
N VAL A 332 23.75 -0.67 12.34
CA VAL A 332 22.80 0.40 12.66
C VAL A 332 22.18 0.14 14.02
N ILE A 333 22.21 1.16 14.87
CA ILE A 333 21.43 1.22 16.11
C ILE A 333 20.51 2.42 15.98
N ASP A 334 19.20 2.19 16.04
CA ASP A 334 18.18 3.22 15.92
C ASP A 334 17.14 3.06 17.01
N GLY A 335 17.07 4.01 17.93
CA GLY A 335 16.13 4.00 19.04
C GLY A 335 15.37 5.32 19.10
N TRP A 336 14.05 5.25 19.27
CA TRP A 336 13.22 6.42 19.44
C TRP A 336 12.07 6.18 20.43
N ILE A 337 11.64 7.26 21.07
CA ILE A 337 10.55 7.26 22.05
C ILE A 337 9.74 8.53 21.88
N GLY A 338 8.43 8.43 22.06
CA GLY A 338 7.51 9.56 22.02
C GLY A 338 6.54 9.52 23.18
N TYR A 339 6.36 10.67 23.83
CA TYR A 339 5.42 10.84 24.92
C TYR A 339 4.38 11.92 24.59
N ASN A 340 3.12 11.52 24.55
CA ASN A 340 1.97 12.40 24.36
C ASN A 340 1.53 12.96 25.72
N PHE A 341 1.90 14.21 26.00
CA PHE A 341 1.72 14.83 27.31
C PHE A 341 0.41 15.64 27.40
N ILE A 342 -0.16 16.08 26.28
CA ILE A 342 -1.50 16.70 26.23
C ILE A 342 -2.40 15.89 25.33
N ASN A 343 -3.42 15.26 25.93
CA ASN A 343 -4.47 14.55 25.22
C ASN A 343 -5.82 15.26 25.45
N ASN A 344 -6.40 15.78 24.39
CA ASN A 344 -7.64 16.54 24.39
C ASN A 344 -8.85 15.73 23.89
N TYR A 345 -8.71 14.42 23.69
CA TYR A 345 -9.87 13.54 23.45
C TYR A 345 -10.67 13.41 24.75
N LYS A 346 -11.97 13.73 24.68
CA LYS A 346 -12.86 13.61 25.82
C LYS A 346 -13.52 12.24 25.88
N HIS A 347 -13.75 11.76 27.10
CA HIS A 347 -14.40 10.48 27.38
C HIS A 347 -15.90 10.46 27.00
N ASP A 348 -16.53 11.64 26.82
CA ASP A 348 -17.94 11.79 26.44
C ASP A 348 -18.21 11.59 24.94
N GLY A 349 -17.18 11.31 24.14
CA GLY A 349 -17.31 11.17 22.69
C GLY A 349 -17.41 12.51 21.93
N THR A 350 -17.30 13.65 22.62
CA THR A 350 -17.26 14.97 21.98
C THR A 350 -15.82 15.40 21.71
N ILE A 351 -15.60 16.07 20.58
CA ILE A 351 -14.27 16.53 20.18
C ILE A 351 -14.07 17.95 20.68
N GLY A 352 -13.07 18.15 21.55
CA GLY A 352 -12.56 19.48 21.87
C GLY A 352 -11.88 20.11 20.65
N LYS A 353 -11.91 21.45 20.52
CA LYS A 353 -11.23 22.15 19.42
C LYS A 353 -9.69 22.13 19.52
N LYS A 354 -9.13 21.66 20.64
CA LYS A 354 -7.70 21.77 20.97
C LYS A 354 -6.89 20.58 20.41
N PRO A 355 -5.66 20.81 19.92
CA PRO A 355 -4.77 19.74 19.44
C PRO A 355 -4.12 18.95 20.58
N ASN A 356 -3.68 17.73 20.29
CA ASN A 356 -2.78 16.97 21.17
C ASN A 356 -1.34 17.43 20.98
N PHE A 357 -0.53 17.30 22.03
CA PHE A 357 0.89 17.62 21.96
C PHE A 357 1.74 16.44 22.45
N ALA A 358 2.74 16.09 21.65
CA ALA A 358 3.72 15.08 21.97
C ALA A 358 5.14 15.61 21.82
N VAL A 359 6.03 15.04 22.62
CA VAL A 359 7.48 15.21 22.50
C VAL A 359 8.09 13.87 22.12
N LEU A 360 8.99 13.87 21.15
CA LEU A 360 9.66 12.69 20.66
C LEU A 360 11.17 12.90 20.63
N ALA A 361 11.90 11.82 20.82
CA ALA A 361 13.36 11.82 20.73
C ALA A 361 13.83 10.58 19.96
N ARG A 362 14.88 10.73 19.16
CA ARG A 362 15.53 9.65 18.42
C ARG A 362 17.04 9.75 18.50
N HIS A 363 17.67 8.60 18.64
CA HIS A 363 19.10 8.41 18.43
C HIS A 363 19.31 7.36 17.34
N TYR A 364 19.96 7.79 16.26
CA TYR A 364 20.36 6.94 15.14
C TYR A 364 21.87 6.95 15.04
N ASN A 365 22.48 5.77 14.97
CA ASN A 365 23.92 5.60 14.85
C ASN A 365 24.24 4.48 13.87
N LEU A 366 24.80 4.87 12.73
CA LEU A 366 25.39 3.98 11.74
C LEU A 366 26.90 4.01 11.92
N SER A 367 27.48 2.83 12.19
CA SER A 367 28.92 2.67 12.37
C SER A 367 29.49 1.63 11.42
N PHE A 368 30.47 2.02 10.63
CA PHE A 368 31.23 1.12 9.77
C PHE A 368 32.27 0.36 10.59
N GLN A 369 32.30 -0.97 10.42
CA GLN A 369 33.41 -1.81 10.86
C GLN A 369 34.45 -1.97 9.75
N ARG A 370 34.01 -1.92 8.49
CA ARG A 370 34.86 -1.97 7.31
C ARG A 370 34.31 -1.02 6.25
N LYS A 371 35.20 -0.25 5.64
CA LYS A 371 34.90 0.69 4.55
C LYS A 371 35.53 0.17 3.25
N PRO A 372 35.05 0.60 2.07
CA PRO A 372 35.65 0.21 0.80
C PRO A 372 37.08 0.74 0.66
N ASP A 373 37.99 -0.09 0.17
CA ASP A 373 39.41 0.27 0.03
C ASP A 373 39.70 1.16 -1.19
N GLN A 374 38.78 1.21 -2.17
CA GLN A 374 39.00 1.99 -3.38
C GLN A 374 39.10 3.49 -3.09
N ILE A 375 40.09 4.15 -3.70
CA ILE A 375 40.38 5.58 -3.51
C ILE A 375 39.13 6.45 -3.76
N ARG A 376 38.34 6.13 -4.78
CA ARG A 376 37.12 6.89 -5.12
C ARG A 376 36.07 6.93 -3.99
N TYR A 377 36.02 5.90 -3.15
CA TYR A 377 35.02 5.80 -2.07
C TYR A 377 35.55 6.26 -0.71
N LYS A 378 36.88 6.46 -0.57
CA LYS A 378 37.47 6.99 0.66
C LYS A 378 36.91 8.37 1.02
N ASP A 379 36.71 9.21 0.00
CA ASP A 379 36.18 10.56 0.16
C ASP A 379 34.65 10.64 0.04
N ASP A 380 33.95 9.53 -0.24
CA ASP A 380 32.50 9.53 -0.40
C ASP A 380 31.82 9.62 1.00
N PRO A 381 30.95 10.62 1.25
CA PRO A 381 30.25 10.75 2.53
C PRO A 381 29.43 9.53 2.92
N VAL A 382 28.95 8.75 1.94
CA VAL A 382 28.07 7.59 2.17
C VAL A 382 28.76 6.50 2.99
N TYR A 383 30.07 6.28 2.80
CA TYR A 383 30.83 5.23 3.49
C TYR A 383 31.48 5.73 4.80
N ASN A 384 30.80 6.65 5.50
CA ASN A 384 31.27 7.22 6.75
C ASN A 384 30.26 7.07 7.88
N ASN A 385 30.76 6.97 9.10
CA ASN A 385 29.92 6.88 10.29
C ASN A 385 28.96 8.07 10.32
N HIS A 386 27.70 7.77 10.63
CA HIS A 386 26.62 8.76 10.64
C HIS A 386 25.88 8.63 11.96
N ARG A 387 25.88 9.71 12.74
CA ARG A 387 25.19 9.77 14.02
C ARG A 387 24.23 10.95 14.02
N LEU A 388 23.03 10.71 14.50
CA LEU A 388 21.95 11.67 14.49
C LEU A 388 21.19 11.58 15.81
N TYR A 389 21.03 12.73 16.46
CA TYR A 389 20.18 12.92 17.63
C TYR A 389 19.10 13.92 17.26
N LEU A 390 17.83 13.52 17.32
CA LEU A 390 16.69 14.38 17.02
C LEU A 390 15.77 14.49 18.23
N ALA A 391 15.24 15.69 18.43
CA ALA A 391 14.10 15.97 19.28
C ALA A 391 13.00 16.61 18.41
N GLU A 392 11.77 16.18 18.60
CA GLU A 392 10.62 16.66 17.84
C GLU A 392 9.48 17.03 18.77
N LEU A 393 8.88 18.19 18.53
CA LEU A 393 7.63 18.61 19.14
C LEU A 393 6.53 18.48 18.09
N GLN A 394 5.46 17.76 18.42
CA GLN A 394 4.40 17.44 17.49
C GLN A 394 3.04 17.85 18.03
N ALA A 395 2.29 18.62 17.24
CA ALA A 395 0.94 19.05 17.51
C ALA A 395 -0.01 18.45 16.47
N TYR A 396 -0.97 17.63 16.91
CA TYR A 396 -1.83 16.91 15.97
C TYR A 396 -3.27 16.79 16.45
N ARG A 397 -4.20 16.68 15.49
CA ARG A 397 -5.59 16.32 15.70
C ARG A 397 -6.03 15.51 14.51
N ILE A 398 -6.29 14.22 14.68
CA ILE A 398 -6.65 13.32 13.59
C ILE A 398 -7.87 12.50 14.00
N ASP A 399 -8.91 12.63 13.21
CA ASP A 399 -10.15 11.87 13.30
C ASP A 399 -10.22 10.87 12.13
N TYR A 400 -11.05 9.84 12.28
CA TYR A 400 -11.09 8.74 11.33
C TYR A 400 -12.50 8.45 10.86
N PHE A 401 -12.60 8.24 9.55
CA PHE A 401 -13.86 8.03 8.88
C PHE A 401 -13.80 6.76 8.05
N LYS A 402 -14.86 5.97 8.12
CA LYS A 402 -14.96 4.75 7.35
C LYS A 402 -15.40 5.10 5.93
N ALA A 403 -14.66 4.62 4.95
CA ALA A 403 -14.99 4.73 3.53
C ALA A 403 -14.78 3.38 2.83
N HIS A 404 -15.27 3.30 1.60
CA HIS A 404 -15.02 2.18 0.70
C HIS A 404 -14.57 2.72 -0.67
N TYR A 405 -13.83 1.90 -1.43
CA TYR A 405 -13.39 2.22 -2.79
C TYR A 405 -12.53 3.50 -2.87
N PHE A 406 -11.61 3.68 -1.93
CA PHE A 406 -10.48 4.61 -2.03
C PHE A 406 -9.29 3.93 -2.70
N PHE A 407 -8.71 2.89 -2.09
CA PHE A 407 -7.60 2.11 -2.65
C PHE A 407 -7.95 0.62 -2.77
N GLY A 408 -8.68 0.12 -1.78
CA GLY A 408 -9.19 -1.25 -1.72
C GLY A 408 -10.36 -1.49 -2.68
N PHE A 409 -10.59 -2.76 -2.98
CA PHE A 409 -11.64 -3.21 -3.89
C PHE A 409 -12.96 -3.40 -3.13
N GLY A 410 -13.33 -2.41 -2.31
CA GLY A 410 -14.58 -2.40 -1.52
C GLY A 410 -14.48 -3.07 -0.15
N ARG A 411 -13.29 -3.10 0.47
CA ARG A 411 -13.12 -3.30 1.92
C ARG A 411 -13.34 -1.97 2.66
N THR A 412 -13.55 -2.04 3.97
CA THR A 412 -13.61 -0.84 4.81
C THR A 412 -12.21 -0.23 4.92
N GLU A 413 -12.12 1.07 4.67
CA GLU A 413 -10.89 1.85 4.71
C GLU A 413 -11.07 3.01 5.68
N ASP A 414 -10.08 3.21 6.55
CA ASP A 414 -10.07 4.28 7.53
C ASP A 414 -9.33 5.50 6.97
N ILE A 415 -10.06 6.59 6.77
CA ILE A 415 -9.56 7.83 6.18
C ILE A 415 -9.26 8.83 7.30
N PRO A 416 -8.02 9.34 7.39
CA PRO A 416 -7.68 10.38 8.35
C PRO A 416 -8.26 11.74 7.90
N LEU A 417 -8.79 12.50 8.85
CA LEU A 417 -9.16 13.91 8.70
C LEU A 417 -8.58 14.73 9.85
N GLY A 418 -8.02 15.90 9.54
CA GLY A 418 -7.41 16.76 10.56
C GLY A 418 -6.04 17.28 10.14
N TYR A 419 -5.13 17.45 11.08
CA TYR A 419 -3.80 18.00 10.81
C TYR A 419 -2.74 17.46 11.75
N ASN A 420 -1.50 17.55 11.31
CA ASN A 420 -0.29 17.25 12.04
C ASN A 420 0.75 18.34 11.74
N VAL A 421 1.38 18.89 12.76
CA VAL A 421 2.45 19.87 12.64
C VAL A 421 3.60 19.43 13.54
N SER A 422 4.79 19.27 12.99
CA SER A 422 5.98 18.90 13.73
C SER A 422 7.09 19.95 13.57
N ALA A 423 7.84 20.16 14.63
CA ALA A 423 9.07 20.94 14.66
C ALA A 423 10.18 20.06 15.20
N THR A 424 11.19 19.79 14.38
CA THR A 424 12.30 18.89 14.68
C THR A 424 13.59 19.68 14.76
N SER A 425 14.41 19.40 15.78
CA SER A 425 15.75 19.95 15.94
C SER A 425 16.70 18.88 16.42
N GLY A 426 17.98 18.97 16.07
CA GLY A 426 18.92 17.93 16.45
C GLY A 426 20.36 18.19 16.05
N TRP A 427 21.22 17.23 16.39
CA TRP A 427 22.62 17.23 15.99
C TRP A 427 22.90 16.06 15.07
N GLU A 428 23.59 16.36 13.98
CA GLU A 428 24.14 15.38 13.07
C GLU A 428 25.66 15.41 13.16
N SER A 429 26.29 14.25 13.22
CA SER A 429 27.72 14.06 13.03
C SER A 429 27.92 13.13 11.84
N TRP A 430 28.47 13.67 10.76
CA TRP A 430 28.67 12.94 9.51
C TRP A 430 29.92 13.45 8.79
N LYS A 431 30.81 12.53 8.38
CA LYS A 431 32.09 12.81 7.69
C LYS A 431 32.87 13.97 8.35
N ASP A 432 33.22 13.80 9.62
CA ASP A 432 33.97 14.76 10.45
C ASP A 432 33.35 16.16 10.60
N ARG A 433 32.07 16.31 10.25
CA ARG A 433 31.31 17.56 10.42
C ARG A 433 30.24 17.35 11.47
N ARG A 434 30.08 18.33 12.36
CA ARG A 434 29.01 18.37 13.37
C ARG A 434 28.07 19.52 13.06
N ARG A 435 26.86 19.20 12.60
CA ARG A 435 25.87 20.16 12.10
C ARG A 435 24.63 20.13 12.98
N ILE A 436 23.97 21.28 13.10
CA ILE A 436 22.66 21.36 13.75
C ILE A 436 21.60 21.22 12.67
N TYR A 437 20.65 20.31 12.86
CA TYR A 437 19.48 20.17 11.99
C TYR A 437 18.30 20.93 12.58
N THR A 438 17.54 21.63 11.73
CA THR A 438 16.23 22.18 12.09
C THR A 438 15.26 21.96 10.95
N GLY A 439 14.04 21.54 11.25
CA GLY A 439 12.98 21.38 10.25
C GLY A 439 11.58 21.52 10.83
N ILE A 440 10.64 21.93 9.99
CA ILE A 440 9.22 22.03 10.29
C ILE A 440 8.46 21.31 9.19
N GLU A 441 7.48 20.49 9.56
CA GLU A 441 6.59 19.81 8.64
C GLU A 441 5.14 20.00 9.08
N ALA A 442 4.25 20.26 8.12
CA ALA A 442 2.83 20.42 8.35
C ALA A 442 2.04 19.62 7.33
N GLN A 443 1.15 18.76 7.81
CA GLN A 443 0.25 17.97 7.00
C GLN A 443 -1.20 18.25 7.40
N LYS A 444 -2.10 18.35 6.42
CA LYS A 444 -3.53 18.57 6.66
C LYS A 444 -4.39 17.76 5.71
N PHE A 445 -5.37 17.08 6.28
CA PHE A 445 -6.44 16.38 5.60
C PHE A 445 -7.76 17.12 5.80
N TRP A 446 -8.42 17.51 4.71
CA TRP A 446 -9.73 18.16 4.79
C TRP A 446 -10.65 17.78 3.64
N THR A 447 -11.95 17.86 3.89
CA THR A 447 -12.97 17.56 2.89
C THR A 447 -13.39 18.82 2.14
N THR A 448 -13.74 18.65 0.88
CA THR A 448 -14.44 19.67 0.08
C THR A 448 -15.94 19.61 0.32
N ARG A 449 -16.69 20.64 -0.11
CA ARG A 449 -18.17 20.65 -0.09
C ARG A 449 -18.77 19.44 -0.83
N ASN A 450 -18.08 18.96 -1.88
CA ASN A 450 -18.50 17.82 -2.69
C ASN A 450 -17.94 16.47 -2.19
N GLN A 451 -17.57 16.36 -0.91
CA GLN A 451 -17.04 15.13 -0.28
C GLN A 451 -15.77 14.54 -0.93
N GLY A 452 -15.02 15.32 -1.72
CA GLY A 452 -13.64 15.00 -2.08
C GLY A 452 -12.67 15.30 -0.93
N LEU A 453 -11.55 14.61 -0.87
CA LEU A 453 -10.52 14.72 0.17
C LEU A 453 -9.26 15.40 -0.39
N PHE A 454 -8.76 16.41 0.30
CA PHE A 454 -7.43 16.97 0.06
C PHE A 454 -6.46 16.50 1.15
N ASN A 455 -5.24 16.18 0.73
CA ASN A 455 -4.08 15.99 1.60
C ASN A 455 -3.00 16.99 1.16
N SER A 456 -2.62 17.91 2.03
CA SER A 456 -1.51 18.83 1.76
C SER A 456 -0.41 18.66 2.78
N THR A 457 0.82 18.58 2.30
CA THR A 457 2.04 18.46 3.10
C THR A 457 2.99 19.59 2.69
N ILE A 458 3.53 20.30 3.66
CA ILE A 458 4.54 21.34 3.47
C ILE A 458 5.66 21.07 4.46
N GLY A 459 6.89 21.02 3.98
CA GLY A 459 8.10 20.78 4.78
C GLY A 459 9.19 21.77 4.43
N LEU A 460 9.87 22.29 5.46
CA LEU A 460 11.04 23.15 5.35
C LEU A 460 12.10 22.66 6.32
N SER A 461 13.32 22.42 5.84
CA SER A 461 14.44 22.07 6.73
C SER A 461 15.77 22.60 6.23
N THR A 462 16.76 22.62 7.12
CA THR A 462 18.13 23.01 6.80
C THR A 462 19.10 22.45 7.84
N PHE A 463 20.38 22.38 7.47
CA PHE A 463 21.48 22.10 8.37
C PHE A 463 22.33 23.36 8.57
N TRP A 464 22.81 23.57 9.78
CA TRP A 464 23.62 24.71 10.16
C TRP A 464 25.02 24.24 10.55
N LEU A 465 26.04 24.88 9.96
CA LEU A 465 27.44 24.69 10.30
C LEU A 465 28.16 26.04 10.24
N ASN A 466 28.82 26.45 11.33
CA ASN A 466 29.60 27.69 11.39
C ASN A 466 28.83 28.92 10.86
N ASN A 467 27.55 29.07 11.24
CA ASN A 467 26.62 30.11 10.78
C ASN A 467 26.27 30.10 9.28
N ALA A 468 26.71 29.10 8.51
CA ALA A 468 26.23 28.82 7.16
C ALA A 468 25.10 27.78 7.19
N TRP A 469 24.15 27.91 6.26
CA TRP A 469 23.09 26.94 6.04
C TRP A 469 23.48 26.03 4.86
N GLU A 470 23.19 24.74 4.97
CA GLU A 470 23.52 23.71 3.99
C GLU A 470 22.37 22.70 3.90
N ASP A 471 22.28 21.98 2.78
CA ASP A 471 21.32 20.89 2.58
C ASP A 471 19.88 21.32 2.93
N GLY A 472 19.51 22.54 2.53
CA GLY A 472 18.16 23.02 2.68
C GLY A 472 17.20 22.10 1.93
N VAL A 473 15.99 21.88 2.45
CA VAL A 473 14.95 21.12 1.75
C VAL A 473 13.64 21.88 1.85
N ILE A 474 13.01 22.09 0.71
CA ILE A 474 11.67 22.64 0.57
C ILE A 474 10.82 21.59 -0.11
N HIS A 475 9.79 21.11 0.60
CA HIS A 475 8.86 20.10 0.11
C HIS A 475 7.43 20.64 0.16
N ALA A 476 6.70 20.53 -0.94
CA ALA A 476 5.29 20.87 -1.00
C ALA A 476 4.56 19.81 -1.83
N ARG A 477 3.63 19.09 -1.19
CA ARG A 477 2.84 18.04 -1.82
C ARG A 477 1.36 18.32 -1.64
N LEU A 478 0.60 18.19 -2.72
CA LEU A 478 -0.85 18.32 -2.75
C LEU A 478 -1.45 17.11 -3.42
N GLU A 479 -2.35 16.43 -2.73
CA GLU A 479 -3.09 15.30 -3.27
C GLU A 479 -4.59 15.57 -3.16
N TYR A 480 -5.32 15.24 -4.21
CA TYR A 480 -6.76 15.34 -4.27
C TYR A 480 -7.35 14.00 -4.65
N TYR A 481 -8.32 13.56 -3.85
CA TYR A 481 -9.08 12.35 -4.03
C TYR A 481 -10.54 12.76 -4.27
N SER A 482 -11.07 12.52 -5.47
CA SER A 482 -12.49 12.82 -5.74
C SER A 482 -13.42 11.95 -4.90
N ARG A 483 -14.68 12.37 -4.76
CA ARG A 483 -15.75 11.45 -4.33
C ARG A 483 -15.88 10.28 -5.31
N LEU A 484 -16.48 9.18 -4.86
CA LEU A 484 -16.84 8.08 -5.74
C LEU A 484 -17.99 8.52 -6.67
N LEU A 485 -17.72 8.56 -7.97
CA LEU A 485 -18.69 8.92 -8.99
C LEU A 485 -19.40 7.64 -9.45
N ASN A 486 -20.67 7.51 -9.13
CA ASN A 486 -21.50 6.39 -9.57
C ASN A 486 -22.24 6.77 -10.86
N ILE A 487 -21.91 6.10 -11.96
CA ILE A 487 -22.60 6.23 -13.25
C ILE A 487 -23.21 4.86 -13.56
N ARG A 488 -24.53 4.71 -13.38
CA ARG A 488 -25.24 3.43 -13.44
C ARG A 488 -24.60 2.39 -12.48
N LYS A 489 -24.13 1.25 -13.01
CA LYS A 489 -23.45 0.20 -12.23
C LYS A 489 -21.92 0.41 -12.13
N SER A 490 -21.39 1.45 -12.76
CA SER A 490 -19.95 1.74 -12.82
C SER A 490 -19.57 2.77 -11.79
N ARG A 491 -18.45 2.55 -11.08
CA ARG A 491 -17.93 3.51 -10.10
C ARG A 491 -16.56 4.02 -10.55
N PHE A 492 -16.37 5.33 -10.49
CA PHE A 492 -15.14 6.00 -10.92
C PHE A 492 -14.59 6.88 -9.81
N ARG A 493 -13.26 6.99 -9.75
CA ARG A 493 -12.58 7.94 -8.86
C ARG A 493 -11.40 8.58 -9.60
N GLN A 494 -11.21 9.86 -9.36
CA GLN A 494 -10.08 10.64 -9.85
C GLN A 494 -9.10 10.91 -8.71
N PHE A 495 -7.82 10.72 -8.99
CA PHE A 495 -6.69 11.05 -8.13
C PHE A 495 -5.86 12.11 -8.84
N LEU A 496 -5.49 13.16 -8.13
CA LEU A 496 -4.50 14.14 -8.58
C LEU A 496 -3.41 14.24 -7.53
N ASN A 497 -2.17 14.32 -7.97
CA ASN A 497 -0.99 14.49 -7.13
C ASN A 497 -0.10 15.57 -7.75
N ILE A 498 0.37 16.50 -6.92
CA ILE A 498 1.35 17.51 -7.24
C ILE A 498 2.43 17.40 -6.17
N ASP A 499 3.68 17.23 -6.57
CA ASP A 499 4.81 17.09 -5.63
C ASP A 499 5.97 17.98 -6.11
N TYR A 500 6.32 18.95 -5.28
CA TYR A 500 7.42 19.88 -5.52
C TYR A 500 8.49 19.69 -4.45
N LEU A 501 9.73 19.51 -4.89
CA LEU A 501 10.88 19.28 -4.02
C LEU A 501 12.07 20.10 -4.51
N ASN A 502 12.72 20.83 -3.61
CA ASN A 502 13.89 21.67 -3.91
C ASN A 502 14.92 21.53 -2.80
N SER A 503 16.20 21.42 -3.15
CA SER A 503 17.31 21.56 -2.21
C SER A 503 18.20 22.75 -2.55
N PRO A 504 18.01 23.91 -1.88
CA PRO A 504 18.95 25.01 -1.97
C PRO A 504 20.25 24.69 -1.21
N ASN A 505 21.39 25.14 -1.76
CA ASN A 505 22.74 24.90 -1.23
C ASN A 505 23.03 23.44 -0.81
N PRO A 506 22.91 22.46 -1.73
CA PRO A 506 23.16 21.06 -1.42
C PRO A 506 24.66 20.81 -1.16
N PHE A 507 24.97 20.16 -0.04
CA PHE A 507 26.31 19.72 0.33
C PHE A 507 26.42 18.19 0.34
N PHE A 508 25.57 17.50 1.10
CA PHE A 508 25.46 16.03 1.10
C PHE A 508 24.23 15.51 0.36
N ASN A 509 23.23 16.36 0.11
CA ASN A 509 22.06 15.97 -0.67
C ASN A 509 22.48 15.54 -2.07
N LYS A 510 22.05 14.34 -2.48
CA LYS A 510 22.24 13.84 -3.84
C LYS A 510 21.19 14.46 -4.77
N PRO A 511 21.50 14.72 -6.04
CA PRO A 511 20.51 15.29 -6.95
C PRO A 511 19.35 14.32 -7.17
N LEU A 512 18.15 14.88 -7.33
CA LEU A 512 16.92 14.14 -7.60
C LEU A 512 16.97 13.55 -9.00
N ASN A 513 16.15 12.52 -9.23
CA ASN A 513 15.89 11.97 -10.55
C ASN A 513 14.36 11.80 -10.76
N ILE A 514 13.98 11.40 -11.97
CA ILE A 514 12.57 11.19 -12.36
C ILE A 514 12.25 9.72 -12.68
N ASN A 515 13.08 8.78 -12.20
CA ASN A 515 12.93 7.36 -12.49
C ASN A 515 11.88 6.71 -11.57
N MET A 516 11.03 5.86 -12.14
CA MET A 516 10.07 5.01 -11.42
C MET A 516 9.21 5.78 -10.42
N GLU A 517 9.38 5.50 -9.13
CA GLU A 517 8.60 6.06 -8.01
C GLU A 517 8.91 7.55 -7.77
N TYR A 518 10.06 8.03 -8.23
CA TYR A 518 10.52 9.41 -8.02
C TYR A 518 9.95 10.42 -9.03
N GLY A 519 9.28 9.94 -10.09
CA GLY A 519 8.70 10.81 -11.10
C GLY A 519 7.72 10.06 -12.00
N ILE A 520 8.22 9.58 -13.14
CA ILE A 520 7.39 8.94 -14.15
C ILE A 520 7.54 7.42 -14.06
N TRP A 521 6.43 6.73 -13.87
CA TRP A 521 6.41 5.28 -13.78
C TRP A 521 6.94 4.66 -15.07
N GLY A 522 7.93 3.80 -14.93
CA GLY A 522 8.62 3.10 -16.02
C GLY A 522 9.86 3.80 -16.56
N TYR A 523 10.12 5.07 -16.23
CA TYR A 523 11.44 5.67 -16.48
C TYR A 523 12.50 4.93 -15.66
N ARG A 524 13.50 4.37 -16.34
CA ARG A 524 14.58 3.56 -15.74
C ARG A 524 15.91 4.03 -16.31
N ASN A 525 16.92 4.17 -15.45
CA ASN A 525 18.29 4.51 -15.82
C ASN A 525 18.41 5.82 -16.63
N THR A 526 17.50 6.77 -16.45
CA THR A 526 17.69 8.11 -17.01
C THR A 526 18.78 8.84 -16.22
N MET A 527 19.70 9.49 -16.93
CA MET A 527 20.79 10.27 -16.34
C MET A 527 20.38 11.73 -16.04
N ILE A 528 19.07 12.00 -16.03
CA ILE A 528 18.54 13.34 -15.80
C ILE A 528 18.45 13.55 -14.30
N ASN A 529 19.28 14.46 -13.82
CA ASN A 529 19.35 14.77 -12.41
C ASN A 529 19.28 16.28 -12.18
N GLY A 530 18.84 16.70 -11.01
CA GLY A 530 18.73 18.11 -10.63
C GLY A 530 18.32 18.30 -9.18
N PHE A 531 18.45 19.51 -8.66
CA PHE A 531 18.12 19.81 -7.26
C PHE A 531 16.71 20.38 -7.05
N GLN A 532 15.94 20.56 -8.13
CA GLN A 532 14.54 20.95 -8.10
C GLN A 532 13.72 20.03 -8.98
N ARG A 533 12.61 19.51 -8.45
CA ARG A 533 11.69 18.62 -9.15
C ARG A 533 10.24 19.05 -8.92
N LEU A 534 9.45 19.04 -9.99
CA LEU A 534 7.99 19.15 -9.92
C LEU A 534 7.37 17.96 -10.66
N ASN A 535 6.59 17.18 -9.93
CA ASN A 535 5.83 16.06 -10.44
C ASN A 535 4.34 16.40 -10.43
N LEU A 536 3.65 16.00 -11.49
CA LEU A 536 2.20 16.08 -11.64
C LEU A 536 1.69 14.70 -12.04
N GLY A 537 0.75 14.16 -11.28
CA GLY A 537 0.12 12.87 -11.53
C GLY A 537 -1.40 13.01 -11.55
N SER A 538 -2.02 12.35 -12.50
CA SER A 538 -3.48 12.24 -12.62
C SER A 538 -3.83 10.80 -12.93
N GLU A 539 -4.60 10.15 -12.06
CA GLU A 539 -5.06 8.78 -12.26
C GLU A 539 -6.58 8.71 -12.18
N THR A 540 -7.20 8.09 -13.17
CA THR A 540 -8.62 7.76 -13.18
C THR A 540 -8.76 6.26 -12.96
N VAL A 541 -9.48 5.85 -11.91
CA VAL A 541 -9.74 4.44 -11.60
C VAL A 541 -11.20 4.12 -11.84
N TYR A 542 -11.44 3.06 -12.61
CA TYR A 542 -12.73 2.43 -12.82
C TYR A 542 -12.81 1.14 -11.99
N TYR A 543 -13.73 1.14 -11.02
CA TYR A 543 -14.04 -0.04 -10.21
C TYR A 543 -15.06 -0.89 -10.96
N SER A 544 -14.58 -1.98 -11.58
CA SER A 544 -15.45 -2.87 -12.35
C SER A 544 -16.26 -3.77 -11.42
N PRO A 545 -17.52 -4.09 -11.76
CA PRO A 545 -18.26 -5.16 -11.09
C PRO A 545 -17.72 -6.57 -11.41
N LEU A 546 -16.73 -6.69 -12.31
CA LEU A 546 -16.14 -7.97 -12.70
C LEU A 546 -15.48 -8.64 -11.49
N LYS A 547 -16.00 -9.82 -11.12
CA LYS A 547 -15.48 -10.66 -10.04
C LYS A 547 -15.34 -12.10 -10.54
N PHE A 548 -14.19 -12.73 -10.29
CA PHE A 548 -13.93 -14.12 -10.64
C PHE A 548 -13.30 -14.83 -9.45
N LEU A 549 -13.96 -15.85 -8.87
CA LEU A 549 -13.46 -16.60 -7.71
C LEU A 549 -12.98 -15.73 -6.52
N GLY A 550 -13.60 -14.56 -6.32
CA GLY A 550 -13.19 -13.60 -5.28
C GLY A 550 -12.24 -12.50 -5.75
N PHE A 551 -11.52 -12.71 -6.86
CA PHE A 551 -10.69 -11.69 -7.49
C PHE A 551 -11.55 -10.61 -8.15
N LYS A 552 -11.29 -9.36 -7.81
CA LYS A 552 -11.94 -8.17 -8.36
C LYS A 552 -10.97 -7.44 -9.28
N PHE A 553 -11.52 -6.78 -10.30
CA PHE A 553 -10.76 -6.07 -11.33
C PHE A 553 -11.04 -4.58 -11.26
N ASN A 554 -9.99 -3.77 -11.20
CA ASN A 554 -10.06 -2.32 -11.34
C ASN A 554 -9.25 -1.91 -12.56
N PHE A 555 -9.81 -1.11 -13.44
CA PHE A 555 -9.10 -0.55 -14.58
C PHE A 555 -8.63 0.86 -14.23
N PHE A 556 -7.49 1.29 -14.76
CA PHE A 556 -7.00 2.64 -14.51
C PHE A 556 -6.35 3.24 -15.76
N THR A 557 -6.38 4.56 -15.83
CA THR A 557 -5.63 5.37 -16.78
C THR A 557 -4.84 6.42 -16.02
N ALA A 558 -3.59 6.64 -16.40
CA ALA A 558 -2.68 7.55 -15.71
C ALA A 558 -2.04 8.53 -16.71
N LEU A 559 -1.96 9.79 -16.30
CA LEU A 559 -1.17 10.85 -16.93
C LEU A 559 -0.15 11.32 -15.89
N GLN A 560 1.12 11.32 -16.26
CA GLN A 560 2.23 11.74 -15.42
C GLN A 560 3.07 12.76 -16.18
N ALA A 561 3.48 13.82 -15.48
CA ALA A 561 4.40 14.82 -16.00
C ALA A 561 5.45 15.15 -14.94
N SER A 562 6.71 15.29 -15.35
CA SER A 562 7.80 15.63 -14.45
C SER A 562 8.71 16.69 -15.08
N MET A 563 9.07 17.70 -14.29
CA MET A 563 10.06 18.73 -14.62
C MET A 563 11.19 18.64 -13.61
N ILE A 564 12.43 18.85 -14.06
CA ILE A 564 13.63 18.79 -13.22
C ILE A 564 14.69 19.75 -13.74
N THR A 565 15.43 20.40 -12.84
CA THR A 565 16.51 21.35 -13.18
C THR A 565 17.77 20.65 -13.66
N ASN A 566 17.76 20.19 -14.92
CA ASN A 566 18.89 19.50 -15.55
C ASN A 566 19.67 20.40 -16.53
N LYS A 567 18.98 21.31 -17.23
CA LYS A 567 19.59 22.20 -18.24
C LYS A 567 19.73 23.65 -17.80
N SER A 568 18.83 24.09 -16.94
CA SER A 568 18.73 25.46 -16.44
C SER A 568 18.36 25.41 -14.96
N ASP A 569 18.85 26.38 -14.19
CA ASP A 569 18.49 26.52 -12.78
C ASP A 569 17.02 26.92 -12.60
N ASP A 570 16.46 27.64 -13.56
CA ASP A 570 15.01 27.91 -13.62
C ASP A 570 14.22 26.66 -14.00
N LEU A 571 13.45 26.10 -13.06
CA LEU A 571 12.65 24.89 -13.28
C LEU A 571 11.73 24.99 -14.51
N LEU A 572 11.05 26.14 -14.71
CA LEU A 572 10.08 26.33 -15.79
C LEU A 572 10.69 26.38 -17.19
N ARG A 573 12.01 26.62 -17.30
CA ARG A 573 12.73 26.60 -18.59
C ARG A 573 13.18 25.20 -19.01
N ASN A 574 13.05 24.21 -18.12
CA ASN A 574 13.42 22.83 -18.39
C ASN A 574 12.29 22.10 -19.14
N PRO A 575 12.62 21.07 -19.94
CA PRO A 575 11.61 20.27 -20.63
C PRO A 575 10.68 19.54 -19.66
N VAL A 576 9.40 19.47 -20.01
CA VAL A 576 8.39 18.66 -19.30
C VAL A 576 8.42 17.24 -19.85
N TYR A 577 8.80 16.24 -19.07
CA TYR A 577 8.71 14.83 -19.46
C TYR A 577 7.32 14.28 -19.20
N LEU A 578 6.80 13.41 -20.07
CA LEU A 578 5.44 12.90 -20.01
C LEU A 578 5.38 11.37 -20.02
N GLY A 579 4.44 10.82 -19.26
CA GLY A 579 4.05 9.41 -19.30
C GLY A 579 2.53 9.27 -19.35
N LEU A 580 2.04 8.57 -20.37
CA LEU A 580 0.63 8.23 -20.56
C LEU A 580 0.49 6.73 -20.42
N GLY A 581 -0.36 6.25 -19.53
CA GLY A 581 -0.50 4.82 -19.34
C GLY A 581 -1.89 4.38 -18.93
N GLY A 582 -2.08 3.08 -18.92
CA GLY A 582 -3.31 2.47 -18.46
C GLY A 582 -3.13 0.98 -18.27
N GLY A 583 -4.11 0.37 -17.61
CA GLY A 583 -4.03 -1.03 -17.28
C GLY A 583 -5.15 -1.49 -16.37
N PHE A 584 -4.92 -2.62 -15.71
CA PHE A 584 -5.83 -3.15 -14.71
C PHE A 584 -5.08 -3.73 -13.52
N ARG A 585 -5.78 -3.74 -12.39
CA ARG A 585 -5.34 -4.25 -11.11
C ARG A 585 -6.29 -5.36 -10.69
N VAL A 586 -5.74 -6.48 -10.21
CA VAL A 586 -6.49 -7.66 -9.78
C VAL A 586 -6.14 -7.96 -8.33
N ARG A 587 -7.16 -8.10 -7.48
CA ARG A 587 -6.98 -8.43 -6.07
C ARG A 587 -8.12 -9.27 -5.53
N ASN A 588 -7.80 -10.21 -4.64
CA ASN A 588 -8.79 -10.88 -3.81
C ASN A 588 -8.64 -10.39 -2.37
N GLU A 589 -9.64 -9.67 -1.86
CA GLU A 589 -9.59 -9.07 -0.52
C GLU A 589 -9.66 -10.09 0.61
N ASN A 590 -9.99 -11.36 0.34
CA ASN A 590 -10.00 -12.43 1.36
C ASN A 590 -8.66 -13.16 1.44
N LEU A 591 -7.73 -12.89 0.51
CA LEU A 591 -6.41 -13.50 0.48
C LEU A 591 -5.36 -12.47 0.90
N SER A 592 -4.34 -12.91 1.62
CA SER A 592 -3.16 -12.09 1.91
C SER A 592 -2.21 -11.98 0.70
N LEU A 593 -2.76 -11.69 -0.49
CA LEU A 593 -2.00 -11.47 -1.73
C LEU A 593 -1.86 -9.99 -2.03
N ASN A 594 -0.68 -9.59 -2.54
CA ASN A 594 -0.48 -8.29 -3.13
C ASN A 594 -1.35 -8.11 -4.38
N THR A 595 -1.62 -6.86 -4.76
CA THR A 595 -2.44 -6.58 -5.93
C THR A 595 -1.62 -6.79 -7.20
N ILE A 596 -2.09 -7.62 -8.12
CA ILE A 596 -1.42 -7.81 -9.41
C ILE A 596 -1.78 -6.62 -10.31
N LYS A 597 -0.79 -5.86 -10.77
CA LYS A 597 -0.94 -4.73 -11.68
C LYS A 597 -0.37 -5.12 -13.05
N VAL A 598 -1.21 -5.06 -14.07
CA VAL A 598 -0.82 -5.18 -15.48
C VAL A 598 -1.00 -3.83 -16.12
N SER A 599 0.07 -3.27 -16.71
CA SER A 599 0.03 -1.91 -17.24
C SER A 599 0.87 -1.71 -18.48
N GLY A 600 0.40 -0.83 -19.36
CA GLY A 600 1.14 -0.34 -20.51
C GLY A 600 1.27 1.18 -20.46
N TYR A 601 2.45 1.68 -20.83
CA TYR A 601 2.77 3.11 -20.86
C TYR A 601 3.42 3.51 -22.18
N TYR A 602 3.11 4.73 -22.60
CA TYR A 602 3.67 5.45 -23.74
C TYR A 602 4.31 6.76 -23.28
N TYR A 603 5.52 7.03 -23.78
CA TYR A 603 6.36 8.15 -23.39
C TYR A 603 6.69 9.00 -24.63
N PRO A 604 5.92 10.06 -24.92
CA PRO A 604 6.09 10.87 -26.14
C PRO A 604 7.50 11.47 -26.28
N ASN A 605 8.09 11.89 -25.17
CA ASN A 605 9.39 12.56 -25.10
C ASN A 605 10.37 11.84 -24.16
N ALA A 606 10.40 10.51 -24.26
CA ALA A 606 11.36 9.67 -23.54
C ALA A 606 12.82 10.09 -23.83
N PRO A 607 13.62 10.41 -22.80
CA PRO A 607 15.04 10.69 -22.94
C PRO A 607 15.85 9.39 -23.12
N ALA A 608 16.93 9.40 -23.90
CA ALA A 608 17.79 8.22 -24.02
C ALA A 608 18.35 7.78 -22.65
N PRO A 609 18.42 6.48 -22.30
CA PRO A 609 18.18 5.29 -23.15
C PRO A 609 16.74 4.73 -23.09
N MET A 610 15.75 5.51 -22.63
CA MET A 610 14.39 5.03 -22.45
C MET A 610 13.71 4.65 -23.77
N LYS A 611 13.00 3.52 -23.75
CA LYS A 611 12.08 3.13 -24.82
C LYS A 611 10.79 3.94 -24.71
N LYS A 612 10.16 4.25 -25.85
CA LYS A 612 8.88 4.98 -25.89
C LYS A 612 7.67 4.18 -25.40
N LEU A 613 7.78 2.85 -25.34
CA LEU A 613 6.70 1.96 -24.91
C LEU A 613 7.20 1.00 -23.84
N MET A 614 6.37 0.75 -22.83
CA MET A 614 6.61 -0.22 -21.77
C MET A 614 5.36 -1.04 -21.50
N LEU A 615 5.53 -2.35 -21.33
CA LEU A 615 4.52 -3.26 -20.78
C LEU A 615 5.11 -3.91 -19.53
N GLU A 616 4.34 -3.94 -18.45
CA GLU A 616 4.80 -4.44 -17.16
C GLU A 616 3.70 -5.22 -16.45
N ILE A 617 4.07 -6.35 -15.86
CA ILE A 617 3.27 -7.12 -14.92
C ILE A 617 4.05 -7.10 -13.61
N THR A 618 3.44 -6.56 -12.55
CA THR A 618 4.08 -6.43 -11.25
C THR A 618 3.06 -6.61 -10.13
N THR A 619 3.51 -6.85 -8.91
CA THR A 619 2.67 -6.79 -7.72
C THR A 619 2.87 -5.44 -7.03
N ILE A 620 1.77 -4.81 -6.62
CA ILE A 620 1.78 -3.59 -5.82
C ILE A 620 1.26 -3.91 -4.42
N VAL A 621 1.91 -3.35 -3.42
CA VAL A 621 1.49 -3.45 -2.02
C VAL A 621 0.15 -2.72 -1.87
N ASP A 622 -0.64 -3.19 -0.91
CA ASP A 622 -1.87 -2.54 -0.52
C ASP A 622 -1.61 -1.12 0.03
N PHE A 623 -1.93 -0.10 -0.77
CA PHE A 623 -1.87 1.28 -0.32
C PHE A 623 -2.93 1.53 0.76
N ARG A 624 -2.48 1.96 1.93
CA ARG A 624 -3.32 2.51 3.00
C ARG A 624 -2.82 3.93 3.26
N PHE A 625 -3.73 4.82 3.68
CA PHE A 625 -3.29 6.10 4.21
C PHE A 625 -2.35 5.83 5.37
N ASP A 626 -1.19 6.47 5.37
CA ASP A 626 -0.30 6.39 6.50
C ASP A 626 -0.87 7.28 7.61
N VAL A 627 -1.52 6.63 8.56
CA VAL A 627 -2.45 7.24 9.49
C VAL A 627 -1.83 7.58 10.84
N SER A 628 -0.61 7.11 11.13
CA SER A 628 0.00 7.36 12.44
C SER A 628 0.41 8.83 12.57
N ALA A 629 -0.15 9.56 13.54
CA ALA A 629 0.25 10.92 13.84
C ALA A 629 1.68 10.98 14.40
N LEU A 630 1.99 10.08 15.36
CA LEU A 630 3.30 10.00 16.00
C LEU A 630 4.16 8.93 15.31
N ARG A 631 5.39 9.29 14.95
CA ARG A 631 6.37 8.40 14.28
C ARG A 631 7.78 8.71 14.77
N ALA A 632 8.75 7.88 14.38
CA ALA A 632 10.15 8.16 14.65
C ALA A 632 10.52 9.53 14.06
N PRO A 633 11.14 10.44 14.84
CA PRO A 633 11.66 11.70 14.32
C PRO A 633 12.60 11.46 13.14
N THR A 634 12.45 12.24 12.07
CA THR A 634 13.26 12.10 10.86
C THR A 634 13.70 13.47 10.35
N VAL A 635 14.85 13.49 9.66
CA VAL A 635 15.20 14.61 8.80
C VAL A 635 14.29 14.62 7.58
N LEU A 636 13.92 15.80 7.08
CA LEU A 636 13.10 15.92 5.88
C LEU A 636 13.86 15.34 4.69
N ASN A 637 13.30 14.30 4.06
CA ASN A 637 14.01 13.52 3.07
C ASN A 637 14.01 14.23 1.70
N PHE A 638 15.17 14.26 1.04
CA PHE A 638 15.35 14.82 -0.29
C PHE A 638 15.60 13.71 -1.32
N ARG A 639 14.54 12.99 -1.76
CA ARG A 639 14.63 11.90 -2.75
C ARG A 639 13.42 11.82 -3.67
#